data_AF-A0A6A5XS34-F1
#
_entry.id   AF-A0A6A5XS34-F1
#
_cell.length_a   1.000
_cell.length_b   1.000
_cell.length_c   1.000
_cell.angle_alpha   90.00
_cell.angle_beta   90.00
_cell.angle_gamma   90.00
#
_symmetry.space_group_name_H-M   'P 1'
#
loop_
_entity.id
_entity.type
_entity.pdbx_description
1 polymer ?
#
loop_
_entity_poly.entity_id
_entity_poly.type
_entity_poly.pdbx_seq_one_letter_code
_entity_poly.pdbx_strand_id
1 'polypeptide(L)'
;MSRTPLLVRSSPALGTGSYGGLPVASLSSSPGESDADDSHVTDKYTSASTSPRNIKRGKSKLQYSEPAVGQGQDEHLTQRKSNQTLRARRRSNALDEALQGQHESGLEARFNASGVAPTAFEGLQSSSGSSHITVEGPEEDESSEGDELHDVKSDGQPADNSPYAQVRASVAATDDITLSINTPRMWSLSMVFAIIGSSTNLFFSLRYPSVTITPIIALLLVHPLGLLWDQIFKRPTDPQEQFQNGYISLNGGPSSNHSYADGSRPGSMQSSHRFPIKSRRQRFRLWLAQGRWNEKEHCCVYIASNVSFGFAFATDVIVEQTKFYHQDLGIAYQVLLTLSTQILGYALAGLTREYLVRPSGMIWPSTLVSTAMFTALHKNENKPANGWTISRSKFFLYVFGGSVAFYFLPGLLMPALSTFNVITWFAPKNVVIANLFGVSSGLGMFPMTFDWSQIAFIGSPLVTPFWAALNIVGGLVVVMWIAAPLMYYANVMYSSYMPILSAAVFDNTGRPYDVSKILTENFLFDEEAYANYSRVFLPITYVLSYALQFAALTALISHTALWHGKDIVRQWRRSWAEIRRTANTDYEPLPANAGSNSAPISPRLTRSSEESEPGLEDLLNSEDVHNRLMRRYEDVPIYWYILTGVGMAAIGMFVVEYYPIYLPWYGLLLALSIGAILFIPIGIVMAITNQQSSLYLICQLICGVAFPGRPVANMVFTTYGYITSTQGLKFSSDLKLGHYMKIPPKILFNLQLTATIVSSLTQIGVLNWMLNFIPGICTPQAINGFTCPIARVHFNGSILWGVVGPQRFFGPGALYRPLVWAFLVGALAPIGIWLAARNNRKSILRKVNFAVLFGSLSWIPPATGLNFSVWAIVCYIFNYELRKRKSAWWKKYNMTLSAALDSGVAFGVTIIFFFIIFPGWMSGFKWWGTEVYKQGCDWTACAYKNVPKGGHFGPDAW
;
A
#
# COMPACT_ATOMS: atom_id res chain seq x y z
N MET A 1 39.93 18.63 38.29
CA MET A 1 39.93 20.12 38.29
C MET A 1 38.92 20.60 37.26
N SER A 2 38.20 21.69 37.52
CA SER A 2 37.16 22.24 36.63
C SER A 2 37.63 23.51 35.92
N ARG A 3 37.05 23.83 34.74
CA ARG A 3 36.98 25.20 34.16
C ARG A 3 36.01 25.35 32.98
N THR A 4 34.71 25.21 33.28
CA THR A 4 33.68 26.14 32.78
C THR A 4 33.86 27.51 33.50
N PRO A 5 33.29 28.69 33.09
CA PRO A 5 31.86 28.82 32.70
C PRO A 5 31.38 30.02 31.80
N LEU A 6 30.06 30.02 31.45
CA LEU A 6 29.17 31.20 31.19
C LEU A 6 29.46 32.09 29.94
N LEU A 7 28.55 32.82 29.24
CA LEU A 7 27.08 33.13 29.23
C LEU A 7 26.66 33.29 27.72
N VAL A 8 25.53 32.78 27.18
CA VAL A 8 24.08 33.13 27.29
C VAL A 8 23.59 34.34 26.44
N ARG A 9 22.57 34.08 25.59
CA ARG A 9 21.67 35.03 24.83
C ARG A 9 22.32 35.85 23.69
N SER A 10 21.60 36.32 22.65
CA SER A 10 20.18 36.17 22.24
C SER A 10 19.98 36.54 20.74
N SER A 11 18.94 36.01 20.09
CA SER A 11 18.45 36.49 18.77
C SER A 11 17.79 37.88 18.87
N PRO A 12 17.76 38.65 17.77
CA PRO A 12 16.47 38.86 17.09
C PRO A 12 16.55 38.77 15.55
N ALA A 13 15.41 38.96 14.88
CA ALA A 13 15.17 38.62 13.47
C ALA A 13 15.19 39.83 12.50
N LEU A 14 14.97 39.51 11.20
CA LEU A 14 14.61 40.38 10.06
C LEU A 14 15.73 41.21 9.40
N GLY A 15 15.81 41.11 8.07
CA GLY A 15 16.65 41.97 7.22
C GLY A 15 16.63 41.53 5.75
N THR A 16 15.92 42.28 4.89
CA THR A 16 15.93 42.11 3.42
C THR A 16 16.84 43.16 2.79
N GLY A 17 17.63 42.81 1.77
CA GLY A 17 18.46 43.77 1.03
C GLY A 17 18.85 43.25 -0.36
N SER A 18 18.99 44.17 -1.32
CA SER A 18 19.44 43.92 -2.70
C SER A 18 20.45 45.00 -3.10
N TYR A 19 21.03 44.88 -4.30
CA TYR A 19 22.15 45.66 -4.87
C TYR A 19 23.51 45.39 -4.19
N GLY A 20 24.65 45.41 -4.90
CA GLY A 20 24.86 45.53 -6.34
C GLY A 20 26.16 46.27 -6.68
N GLY A 21 26.87 45.87 -7.74
CA GLY A 21 28.07 46.60 -8.22
C GLY A 21 28.95 45.81 -9.20
N LEU A 22 29.21 46.39 -10.36
CA LEU A 22 30.28 46.01 -11.29
C LEU A 22 31.60 46.71 -10.90
N PRO A 23 32.72 46.35 -11.54
CA PRO A 23 33.24 47.29 -12.53
C PRO A 23 33.55 46.66 -13.89
N VAL A 24 33.73 47.52 -14.90
CA VAL A 24 34.09 47.16 -16.29
C VAL A 24 35.45 47.79 -16.61
N ALA A 25 36.29 47.06 -17.35
CA ALA A 25 37.40 47.62 -18.11
C ALA A 25 37.58 46.82 -19.41
N SER A 26 37.81 47.53 -20.52
CA SER A 26 37.96 46.96 -21.87
C SER A 26 39.23 47.49 -22.53
N LEU A 27 39.79 46.74 -23.50
CA LEU A 27 40.60 47.26 -24.60
C LEU A 27 40.73 46.19 -25.71
N SER A 28 41.32 46.55 -26.84
CA SER A 28 40.96 46.01 -28.16
C SER A 28 42.13 45.68 -29.10
N SER A 29 41.80 45.10 -30.26
CA SER A 29 42.43 45.23 -31.61
C SER A 29 43.02 43.97 -32.27
N SER A 30 43.02 43.99 -33.62
CA SER A 30 43.60 43.02 -34.56
C SER A 30 44.39 43.76 -35.65
N PRO A 31 45.35 43.10 -36.33
CA PRO A 31 45.15 42.63 -37.72
C PRO A 31 45.70 41.19 -37.93
N GLY A 32 45.65 40.55 -39.11
CA GLY A 32 45.02 40.90 -40.40
C GLY A 32 45.96 40.72 -41.61
N GLU A 33 45.44 40.15 -42.71
CA GLU A 33 46.05 39.95 -44.06
C GLU A 33 47.28 39.01 -44.14
N SER A 34 47.50 38.15 -45.15
CA SER A 34 46.75 37.75 -46.38
C SER A 34 46.90 36.20 -46.60
N ASP A 35 46.89 35.49 -47.74
CA ASP A 35 46.91 35.78 -49.21
C ASP A 35 46.39 34.57 -50.07
N ALA A 36 46.65 34.57 -51.39
CA ALA A 36 46.17 33.70 -52.48
C ALA A 36 47.01 32.39 -52.75
N ASP A 37 46.80 31.51 -53.78
CA ASP A 37 45.85 31.47 -54.91
C ASP A 37 45.68 30.05 -55.59
N ASP A 38 44.70 29.97 -56.52
CA ASP A 38 44.58 29.13 -57.74
C ASP A 38 44.33 27.58 -57.70
N SER A 39 44.21 26.97 -58.89
CA SER A 39 43.19 25.95 -59.21
C SER A 39 43.59 24.84 -60.23
N HIS A 40 42.77 23.77 -60.35
CA HIS A 40 42.80 22.82 -61.49
C HIS A 40 41.46 22.05 -61.70
N VAL A 41 41.33 21.31 -62.81
CA VAL A 41 40.08 21.18 -63.59
C VAL A 41 39.86 19.79 -64.26
N THR A 42 38.62 19.49 -64.72
CA THR A 42 38.12 18.39 -65.60
C THR A 42 38.09 16.93 -65.06
N ASP A 43 36.98 16.15 -64.99
CA ASP A 43 35.81 15.84 -65.86
C ASP A 43 35.97 14.59 -66.78
N LYS A 44 34.85 13.85 -66.99
CA LYS A 44 34.51 12.85 -68.06
C LYS A 44 34.88 11.33 -68.07
N TYR A 45 33.79 10.53 -68.08
CA TYR A 45 33.37 9.47 -69.05
C TYR A 45 33.73 7.94 -68.99
N THR A 46 32.64 7.13 -69.08
CA THR A 46 32.40 5.84 -69.79
C THR A 46 33.02 4.46 -69.41
N SER A 47 32.12 3.58 -68.92
CA SER A 47 31.63 2.34 -69.60
C SER A 47 32.19 0.92 -69.33
N ALA A 48 31.21 0.00 -69.20
CA ALA A 48 31.11 -1.37 -69.77
C ALA A 48 31.70 -2.62 -69.06
N SER A 49 30.88 -3.69 -69.08
CA SER A 49 31.15 -5.10 -68.71
C SER A 49 31.42 -5.39 -67.22
N THR A 50 31.16 -6.58 -66.65
CA THR A 50 30.82 -7.92 -67.22
C THR A 50 29.73 -8.63 -66.40
N SER A 51 29.05 -9.64 -66.97
CA SER A 51 28.04 -10.49 -66.31
C SER A 51 28.61 -11.89 -65.95
N PRO A 52 27.96 -12.66 -65.05
CA PRO A 52 27.33 -13.88 -65.59
C PRO A 52 25.93 -14.23 -65.06
N ARG A 53 25.23 -15.00 -65.91
CA ARG A 53 23.97 -15.76 -65.75
C ARG A 53 23.97 -16.62 -64.46
N ASN A 54 22.84 -17.10 -63.90
CA ASN A 54 21.63 -17.71 -64.52
C ASN A 54 20.46 -17.71 -63.48
N ILE A 55 19.21 -18.19 -63.65
CA ILE A 55 18.45 -18.88 -64.72
C ILE A 55 16.95 -18.43 -64.66
N LYS A 56 15.95 -19.21 -65.12
CA LYS A 56 14.50 -18.89 -65.10
C LYS A 56 13.57 -20.14 -65.05
N ARG A 57 12.27 -19.86 -64.78
CA ARG A 57 11.01 -20.64 -65.04
C ARG A 57 10.54 -21.58 -63.91
N GLY A 58 9.28 -21.60 -63.45
CA GLY A 58 8.13 -20.68 -63.65
C GLY A 58 6.97 -21.18 -64.57
N LYS A 59 5.70 -20.85 -64.23
CA LYS A 59 4.48 -20.90 -65.08
C LYS A 59 3.25 -20.22 -64.42
N SER A 60 2.16 -20.02 -65.16
CA SER A 60 0.95 -19.23 -64.80
C SER A 60 -0.34 -19.77 -65.46
N LYS A 61 -1.54 -19.31 -65.02
CA LYS A 61 -2.93 -19.35 -65.60
C LYS A 61 -4.00 -19.42 -64.48
N LEU A 62 -5.33 -19.18 -64.66
CA LEU A 62 -6.15 -18.17 -65.40
C LEU A 62 -7.65 -18.33 -65.00
N GLN A 63 -8.48 -17.26 -65.11
CA GLN A 63 -9.96 -17.21 -65.30
C GLN A 63 -10.99 -17.74 -64.26
N TYR A 64 -11.87 -16.82 -63.78
CA TYR A 64 -13.35 -16.71 -64.01
C TYR A 64 -14.34 -17.85 -63.67
N SER A 65 -15.35 -17.59 -62.79
CA SER A 65 -16.82 -17.77 -63.04
C SER A 65 -17.75 -17.58 -61.80
N GLU A 66 -18.99 -17.14 -62.04
CA GLU A 66 -20.16 -16.99 -61.12
C GLU A 66 -21.30 -17.97 -61.62
N PRO A 67 -22.63 -17.97 -61.26
CA PRO A 67 -23.44 -17.31 -60.19
C PRO A 67 -24.68 -18.08 -59.56
N ALA A 68 -25.47 -17.38 -58.71
CA ALA A 68 -26.96 -17.29 -58.65
C ALA A 68 -27.93 -18.17 -57.76
N VAL A 69 -29.14 -17.58 -57.54
CA VAL A 69 -30.48 -18.10 -57.07
C VAL A 69 -30.67 -18.31 -55.54
N GLY A 70 -31.80 -17.98 -54.86
CA GLY A 70 -33.14 -17.41 -55.22
C GLY A 70 -34.02 -17.02 -53.99
N GLN A 71 -35.31 -16.62 -54.16
CA GLN A 71 -36.14 -15.85 -53.17
C GLN A 71 -37.49 -16.48 -52.71
N GLY A 72 -38.08 -15.95 -51.62
CA GLY A 72 -39.54 -15.93 -51.27
C GLY A 72 -39.97 -16.74 -50.01
N GLN A 73 -41.16 -16.59 -49.37
CA GLN A 73 -42.05 -15.43 -49.09
C GLN A 73 -43.22 -15.86 -48.11
N ASP A 74 -43.66 -14.96 -47.20
CA ASP A 74 -45.03 -14.75 -46.59
C ASP A 74 -45.77 -15.68 -45.54
N GLU A 75 -46.58 -14.98 -44.69
CA GLU A 75 -47.89 -15.28 -44.00
C GLU A 75 -48.12 -15.93 -42.57
N HIS A 76 -48.58 -15.08 -41.60
CA HIS A 76 -49.83 -15.10 -40.75
C HIS A 76 -50.16 -15.99 -39.47
N LEU A 77 -50.57 -15.29 -38.36
CA LEU A 77 -51.77 -15.48 -37.41
C LEU A 77 -51.80 -16.25 -36.02
N THR A 78 -52.09 -15.48 -34.92
CA THR A 78 -53.07 -15.69 -33.77
C THR A 78 -52.87 -16.43 -32.38
N GLN A 79 -53.15 -15.67 -31.28
CA GLN A 79 -53.98 -15.91 -30.03
C GLN A 79 -53.62 -16.76 -28.74
N ARG A 80 -53.68 -16.07 -27.56
CA ARG A 80 -54.37 -16.37 -26.22
C ARG A 80 -53.80 -17.27 -25.04
N LYS A 81 -53.73 -16.63 -23.83
CA LYS A 81 -54.25 -16.99 -22.45
C LYS A 81 -53.50 -17.83 -21.33
N SER A 82 -53.18 -17.14 -20.19
CA SER A 82 -53.57 -17.39 -18.74
C SER A 82 -52.84 -18.32 -17.69
N ASN A 83 -52.83 -17.87 -16.39
CA ASN A 83 -52.72 -18.59 -15.06
C ASN A 83 -51.34 -19.08 -14.45
N GLN A 84 -51.13 -19.35 -13.11
CA GLN A 84 -51.53 -18.70 -11.81
C GLN A 84 -50.86 -19.34 -10.50
N THR A 85 -50.94 -18.68 -9.31
CA THR A 85 -50.81 -19.20 -7.87
C THR A 85 -49.46 -19.76 -7.28
N LEU A 86 -49.19 -19.96 -5.95
CA LEU A 86 -49.32 -19.18 -4.65
C LEU A 86 -48.63 -19.89 -3.38
N ARG A 87 -48.43 -19.18 -2.23
CA ARG A 87 -48.13 -19.63 -0.79
C ARG A 87 -46.69 -20.13 -0.39
N ALA A 88 -46.22 -20.37 0.88
CA ALA A 88 -46.36 -19.86 2.31
C ALA A 88 -45.47 -20.76 3.30
N ARG A 89 -45.16 -20.62 4.64
CA ARG A 89 -45.16 -19.62 5.78
C ARG A 89 -44.47 -20.19 7.10
N ARG A 90 -43.82 -19.34 7.96
CA ARG A 90 -43.52 -19.46 9.47
C ARG A 90 -42.46 -20.48 10.05
N ARG A 91 -41.98 -20.47 11.34
CA ARG A 91 -41.57 -19.44 12.39
C ARG A 91 -41.11 -20.08 13.78
N SER A 92 -40.23 -19.41 14.59
CA SER A 92 -40.10 -19.38 16.11
C SER A 92 -39.58 -20.62 16.91
N ASN A 93 -39.04 -20.60 18.18
CA ASN A 93 -38.53 -19.58 19.18
C ASN A 93 -37.81 -20.26 20.41
N ALA A 94 -37.11 -19.47 21.30
CA ALA A 94 -36.85 -19.68 22.77
C ALA A 94 -35.75 -20.69 23.27
N LEU A 95 -35.23 -20.78 24.53
CA LEU A 95 -34.79 -19.95 25.73
C LEU A 95 -34.29 -20.98 26.84
N ASP A 96 -33.58 -20.76 27.98
CA ASP A 96 -32.55 -19.82 28.53
C ASP A 96 -31.95 -20.33 29.90
N GLU A 97 -31.11 -19.54 30.63
CA GLU A 97 -30.63 -19.66 32.06
C GLU A 97 -29.68 -20.83 32.50
N ALA A 98 -28.80 -20.79 33.56
CA ALA A 98 -28.20 -19.73 34.41
C ALA A 98 -26.98 -20.18 35.32
N LEU A 99 -26.26 -19.19 35.90
CA LEU A 99 -25.47 -19.14 37.19
C LEU A 99 -24.00 -19.67 37.42
N GLN A 100 -23.17 -18.75 37.98
CA GLN A 100 -22.04 -18.85 38.97
C GLN A 100 -20.68 -19.56 38.67
N GLY A 101 -19.54 -18.99 39.14
CA GLY A 101 -18.25 -19.73 39.11
C GLY A 101 -16.83 -19.14 39.42
N GLN A 102 -16.63 -17.88 39.88
CA GLN A 102 -15.35 -17.32 40.44
C GLN A 102 -14.01 -17.22 39.62
N HIS A 103 -13.35 -16.06 39.79
CA HIS A 103 -11.90 -15.72 39.75
C HIS A 103 -11.00 -15.87 38.48
N GLU A 104 -10.37 -14.74 38.14
CA GLU A 104 -8.91 -14.49 37.90
C GLU A 104 -8.07 -15.49 37.07
N SER A 105 -7.27 -15.09 36.07
CA SER A 105 -6.72 -13.75 35.76
C SER A 105 -6.08 -13.63 34.36
N GLY A 106 -6.11 -12.41 33.79
CA GLY A 106 -5.02 -11.78 33.02
C GLY A 106 -4.75 -12.14 31.54
N LEU A 107 -4.32 -11.13 30.75
CA LEU A 107 -3.47 -11.16 29.54
C LEU A 107 -4.06 -10.94 28.12
N GLU A 108 -3.57 -9.86 27.50
CA GLU A 108 -3.65 -9.53 26.06
C GLU A 108 -2.23 -9.61 25.43
N ALA A 109 -1.86 -9.20 24.20
CA ALA A 109 -2.52 -8.47 23.10
C ALA A 109 -1.77 -8.75 21.76
N ARG A 110 -2.23 -8.23 20.60
CA ARG A 110 -1.76 -8.57 19.22
C ARG A 110 -1.77 -7.39 18.17
N PHE A 111 -0.74 -7.28 17.28
CA PHE A 111 -0.63 -6.61 15.94
C PHE A 111 -0.25 -5.12 15.62
N ASN A 112 0.28 -4.96 14.39
CA ASN A 112 0.31 -3.81 13.46
C ASN A 112 -0.46 -4.20 12.17
N ALA A 113 -0.98 -3.25 11.38
CA ALA A 113 -1.69 -3.58 10.12
C ALA A 113 -1.39 -2.62 8.93
N SER A 114 -0.52 -3.04 8.00
CA SER A 114 -0.53 -2.54 6.62
C SER A 114 0.09 -3.55 5.63
N GLY A 115 -0.74 -4.33 4.92
CA GLY A 115 -0.26 -5.29 3.92
C GLY A 115 -1.32 -6.31 3.48
N VAL A 116 -2.15 -5.94 2.51
CA VAL A 116 -3.13 -6.84 1.85
C VAL A 116 -3.10 -6.59 0.35
N ALA A 117 -3.01 -7.66 -0.45
CA ALA A 117 -3.02 -7.57 -1.91
C ALA A 117 -4.42 -7.19 -2.44
N PRO A 118 -4.56 -6.13 -3.27
CA PRO A 118 -5.84 -5.72 -3.86
C PRO A 118 -6.14 -6.47 -5.18
N THR A 119 -7.23 -6.10 -5.82
CA THR A 119 -8.01 -7.06 -6.63
C THR A 119 -7.80 -6.93 -8.13
N ALA A 120 -7.46 -8.05 -8.79
CA ALA A 120 -7.59 -8.16 -10.24
C ALA A 120 -9.07 -8.07 -10.67
N PHE A 121 -9.38 -7.07 -11.50
CA PHE A 121 -10.59 -7.03 -12.31
C PHE A 121 -10.26 -7.59 -13.70
N GLU A 122 -10.90 -8.69 -14.09
CA GLU A 122 -10.86 -9.20 -15.45
C GLU A 122 -12.26 -9.67 -15.87
N GLY A 123 -12.56 -9.58 -17.16
CA GLY A 123 -13.91 -9.79 -17.71
C GLY A 123 -14.34 -11.25 -17.76
N LEU A 124 -15.64 -11.48 -17.96
CA LEU A 124 -16.15 -12.81 -18.29
C LEU A 124 -15.95 -13.09 -19.77
N GLN A 125 -15.46 -14.28 -20.09
CA GLN A 125 -15.99 -15.05 -21.22
C GLN A 125 -16.51 -16.40 -20.70
N SER A 126 -17.55 -16.88 -21.36
CA SER A 126 -18.42 -17.97 -20.88
C SER A 126 -17.94 -19.36 -21.33
N SER A 127 -18.57 -20.39 -20.79
CA SER A 127 -18.54 -21.74 -21.34
C SER A 127 -19.94 -22.11 -21.83
N SER A 128 -20.05 -22.40 -23.13
CA SER A 128 -21.25 -22.92 -23.77
C SER A 128 -21.63 -24.32 -23.27
N GLY A 129 -22.93 -24.60 -23.33
CA GLY A 129 -23.57 -25.91 -23.09
C GLY A 129 -25.03 -25.78 -23.55
N SER A 130 -25.47 -26.62 -24.50
CA SER A 130 -26.67 -26.37 -25.32
C SER A 130 -27.89 -27.17 -24.88
N SER A 131 -29.09 -26.56 -25.01
CA SER A 131 -30.29 -27.24 -25.52
C SER A 131 -31.41 -26.24 -25.90
N HIS A 132 -32.00 -26.45 -27.09
CA HIS A 132 -33.23 -25.89 -27.68
C HIS A 132 -34.45 -25.83 -26.70
N ILE A 133 -35.57 -25.11 -26.89
CA ILE A 133 -36.16 -24.20 -27.92
C ILE A 133 -37.26 -23.33 -27.19
N THR A 134 -37.98 -22.28 -27.66
CA THR A 134 -38.37 -21.71 -28.99
C THR A 134 -38.22 -20.17 -29.00
N VAL A 135 -38.74 -19.47 -30.03
CA VAL A 135 -38.75 -17.99 -30.23
C VAL A 135 -40.09 -17.56 -30.86
N GLU A 136 -40.62 -16.37 -30.51
CA GLU A 136 -41.09 -15.30 -31.44
C GLU A 136 -41.53 -14.00 -30.71
N GLY A 137 -41.50 -12.86 -31.43
CA GLY A 137 -41.61 -11.48 -30.93
C GLY A 137 -43.02 -10.86 -31.03
N PRO A 138 -43.21 -9.57 -31.45
CA PRO A 138 -42.26 -8.59 -32.01
C PRO A 138 -41.67 -7.61 -30.96
N GLU A 139 -40.47 -7.03 -31.09
CA GLU A 139 -39.96 -5.95 -31.99
C GLU A 139 -40.35 -4.51 -31.57
N GLU A 140 -39.38 -3.80 -30.98
CA GLU A 140 -39.09 -2.37 -31.16
C GLU A 140 -37.56 -2.26 -31.42
N ASP A 141 -37.12 -1.29 -32.22
CA ASP A 141 -35.83 -1.35 -32.93
C ASP A 141 -34.54 -1.34 -32.06
N GLU A 142 -33.67 -2.35 -32.25
CA GLU A 142 -32.24 -2.30 -31.85
C GLU A 142 -31.33 -2.29 -33.10
N SER A 143 -30.70 -1.16 -33.39
CA SER A 143 -29.80 -1.00 -34.53
C SER A 143 -28.31 -1.18 -34.16
N SER A 144 -27.78 -2.39 -34.37
CA SER A 144 -26.36 -2.69 -34.63
C SER A 144 -25.30 -2.21 -33.60
N GLU A 145 -25.01 -3.00 -32.57
CA GLU A 145 -23.67 -3.00 -31.96
C GLU A 145 -22.68 -3.73 -32.89
N GLY A 146 -21.93 -2.97 -33.69
CA GLY A 146 -20.86 -3.45 -34.56
C GLY A 146 -20.03 -2.28 -35.10
N ASP A 147 -18.70 -2.43 -35.09
CA ASP A 147 -17.70 -1.47 -35.60
C ASP A 147 -17.68 -0.04 -35.02
N GLU A 148 -17.30 0.09 -33.75
CA GLU A 148 -16.54 1.27 -33.26
C GLU A 148 -15.10 0.88 -32.88
N LEU A 149 -14.34 0.37 -33.85
CA LEU A 149 -12.86 0.34 -33.83
C LEU A 149 -12.27 1.20 -34.96
N HIS A 150 -12.95 2.30 -35.29
CA HIS A 150 -12.53 3.27 -36.30
C HIS A 150 -12.58 4.72 -35.78
N ASP A 151 -11.92 4.96 -34.63
CA ASP A 151 -11.33 6.28 -34.39
C ASP A 151 -10.37 6.58 -35.56
N VAL A 152 -10.60 7.69 -36.25
CA VAL A 152 -9.95 8.01 -37.52
C VAL A 152 -8.44 8.16 -37.34
N LYS A 153 -7.64 7.44 -38.16
CA LYS A 153 -6.20 7.72 -38.28
C LYS A 153 -5.99 9.10 -38.93
N SER A 154 -5.90 10.13 -38.08
CA SER A 154 -5.22 11.39 -38.40
C SER A 154 -3.71 11.13 -38.48
N ASP A 155 -3.05 11.61 -39.53
CA ASP A 155 -1.62 11.38 -39.73
C ASP A 155 -0.77 11.94 -38.57
N GLY A 156 0.08 11.09 -37.99
CA GLY A 156 1.11 11.48 -37.03
C GLY A 156 0.64 11.92 -35.63
N GLN A 157 -0.66 11.90 -35.32
CA GLN A 157 -1.19 12.48 -34.08
C GLN A 157 -1.27 11.44 -32.93
N PRO A 158 -0.59 11.66 -31.79
CA PRO A 158 -0.51 10.65 -30.71
C PRO A 158 -1.77 10.63 -29.85
N ALA A 159 -2.33 9.43 -29.66
CA ALA A 159 -3.60 9.17 -28.97
C ALA A 159 -3.93 10.11 -27.79
N ASP A 160 -5.17 10.58 -27.76
CA ASP A 160 -5.68 11.54 -26.76
C ASP A 160 -6.00 10.91 -25.39
N ASN A 161 -5.79 9.61 -25.23
CA ASN A 161 -6.21 8.86 -24.07
C ASN A 161 -5.23 7.74 -23.72
N SER A 162 -5.12 7.41 -22.42
CA SER A 162 -4.16 6.38 -21.95
C SER A 162 -4.49 5.01 -22.56
N PRO A 163 -3.51 4.20 -23.01
CA PRO A 163 -3.78 2.90 -23.64
C PRO A 163 -4.50 1.91 -22.71
N TYR A 164 -4.40 2.07 -21.39
CA TYR A 164 -5.03 1.20 -20.40
C TYR A 164 -6.45 1.66 -20.03
N ALA A 165 -7.47 0.85 -20.37
CA ALA A 165 -8.88 1.16 -20.09
C ALA A 165 -9.17 1.43 -18.60
N GLN A 166 -8.46 0.75 -17.68
CA GLN A 166 -8.58 0.98 -16.23
C GLN A 166 -8.13 2.39 -15.82
N VAL A 167 -7.13 2.96 -16.50
CA VAL A 167 -6.65 4.32 -16.28
C VAL A 167 -7.65 5.31 -16.89
N ARG A 168 -8.09 5.10 -18.15
CA ARG A 168 -9.12 5.93 -18.81
C ARG A 168 -10.41 6.07 -17.99
N ALA A 169 -10.84 4.98 -17.34
CA ALA A 169 -12.04 4.96 -16.52
C ALA A 169 -11.88 5.66 -15.14
N SER A 170 -10.64 5.94 -14.71
CA SER A 170 -10.33 6.38 -13.34
C SER A 170 -9.57 7.71 -13.26
N VAL A 171 -9.05 8.21 -14.39
CA VAL A 171 -8.16 9.38 -14.47
C VAL A 171 -8.50 10.19 -15.73
N ALA A 172 -8.69 11.50 -15.58
CA ALA A 172 -8.94 12.38 -16.73
C ALA A 172 -7.70 12.53 -17.63
N ALA A 173 -7.89 12.46 -18.95
CA ALA A 173 -6.86 12.71 -19.96
C ALA A 173 -6.56 14.21 -20.21
N THR A 174 -7.24 15.11 -19.49
CA THR A 174 -7.03 16.56 -19.49
C THR A 174 -6.34 17.03 -18.21
N ASP A 175 -5.86 18.27 -18.20
CA ASP A 175 -5.33 18.94 -17.01
C ASP A 175 -5.82 20.39 -16.91
N ASP A 176 -6.20 20.80 -15.70
CA ASP A 176 -6.53 22.18 -15.37
C ASP A 176 -5.39 22.82 -14.57
N ILE A 177 -4.73 23.79 -15.20
CA ILE A 177 -3.60 24.55 -14.65
C ILE A 177 -4.04 25.76 -13.80
N THR A 178 -5.33 26.10 -13.82
CA THR A 178 -5.93 27.26 -13.12
C THR A 178 -6.43 26.92 -11.71
N LEU A 179 -6.41 25.64 -11.33
CA LEU A 179 -6.69 25.20 -9.97
C LEU A 179 -5.54 25.58 -9.02
N SER A 180 -5.91 26.00 -7.81
CA SER A 180 -4.96 26.20 -6.72
C SER A 180 -4.42 24.86 -6.20
N ILE A 181 -3.14 24.81 -5.81
CA ILE A 181 -2.51 23.62 -5.23
C ILE A 181 -1.69 24.02 -4.00
N ASN A 182 -0.78 24.98 -4.15
CA ASN A 182 0.11 25.43 -3.09
C ASN A 182 -0.54 26.52 -2.22
N THR A 183 -1.59 26.15 -1.46
CA THR A 183 -2.32 27.09 -0.58
C THR A 183 -2.08 26.84 0.91
N PRO A 184 -2.21 27.87 1.78
CA PRO A 184 -2.11 27.71 3.23
C PRO A 184 -3.13 26.73 3.82
N ARG A 185 -4.32 26.58 3.20
CA ARG A 185 -5.29 25.53 3.53
C ARG A 185 -4.70 24.14 3.33
N MET A 186 -4.14 23.86 2.15
CA MET A 186 -3.56 22.57 1.82
C MET A 186 -2.46 22.19 2.81
N TRP A 187 -1.54 23.11 3.12
CA TRP A 187 -0.49 22.88 4.12
C TRP A 187 -1.05 22.68 5.54
N SER A 188 -1.99 23.54 5.98
CA SER A 188 -2.56 23.45 7.34
C SER A 188 -3.29 22.13 7.57
N LEU A 189 -4.16 21.72 6.62
CA LEU A 189 -4.88 20.46 6.71
C LEU A 189 -3.92 19.26 6.61
N SER A 190 -2.91 19.32 5.74
CA SER A 190 -1.88 18.28 5.65
C SER A 190 -1.14 18.07 6.96
N MET A 191 -0.69 19.14 7.63
CA MET A 191 0.02 19.03 8.90
C MET A 191 -0.89 18.59 10.05
N VAL A 192 -2.14 19.08 10.11
CA VAL A 192 -3.12 18.67 11.12
C VAL A 192 -3.44 17.17 11.02
N PHE A 193 -3.72 16.66 9.82
CA PHE A 193 -3.98 15.23 9.62
C PHE A 193 -2.70 14.40 9.83
N ALA A 194 -1.53 14.86 9.38
CA ALA A 194 -0.25 14.18 9.65
C ALA A 194 0.00 14.01 11.16
N ILE A 195 -0.20 15.05 11.97
CA ILE A 195 -0.04 15.00 13.43
C ILE A 195 -1.08 14.07 14.05
N ILE A 196 -2.38 14.26 13.78
CA ILE A 196 -3.47 13.51 14.43
C ILE A 196 -3.43 12.02 14.03
N GLY A 197 -3.22 11.71 12.75
CA GLY A 197 -3.17 10.33 12.27
C GLY A 197 -1.93 9.58 12.76
N SER A 198 -0.75 10.20 12.71
CA SER A 198 0.50 9.55 13.15
C SER A 198 0.55 9.30 14.65
N SER A 199 0.08 10.25 15.46
CA SER A 199 -0.06 10.10 16.92
C SER A 199 -1.05 9.00 17.28
N THR A 200 -2.24 9.02 16.69
CA THR A 200 -3.31 8.07 17.05
C THR A 200 -3.00 6.65 16.59
N ASN A 201 -2.37 6.47 15.43
CA ASN A 201 -1.96 5.14 14.94
C ASN A 201 -0.83 4.52 15.78
N LEU A 202 0.15 5.31 16.23
CA LEU A 202 1.15 4.83 17.18
C LEU A 202 0.52 4.52 18.54
N PHE A 203 -0.39 5.38 19.02
CA PHE A 203 -1.02 5.19 20.32
C PHE A 203 -1.78 3.85 20.38
N PHE A 204 -2.47 3.46 19.30
CA PHE A 204 -3.21 2.20 19.25
C PHE A 204 -2.45 0.98 18.72
N SER A 205 -1.21 1.11 18.21
CA SER A 205 -0.41 -0.05 17.79
C SER A 205 0.21 -0.83 18.96
N LEU A 206 0.48 -0.16 20.09
CA LEU A 206 0.99 -0.83 21.30
C LEU A 206 -0.11 -1.55 22.12
N ARG A 207 -1.37 -1.43 21.70
CA ARG A 207 -2.58 -1.99 22.34
C ARG A 207 -3.06 -3.26 21.61
N TYR A 208 -4.00 -4.03 22.19
CA TYR A 208 -5.00 -4.68 21.32
C TYR A 208 -6.46 -4.76 21.82
N PRO A 209 -7.44 -5.06 20.94
CA PRO A 209 -7.33 -5.12 19.47
C PRO A 209 -6.69 -3.85 18.90
N SER A 210 -5.69 -4.02 18.03
CA SER A 210 -4.85 -2.93 17.52
C SER A 210 -5.64 -2.19 16.45
N VAL A 211 -5.74 -0.87 16.54
CA VAL A 211 -6.61 -0.08 15.67
C VAL A 211 -5.77 0.88 14.84
N THR A 212 -5.92 0.81 13.51
CA THR A 212 -5.18 1.65 12.57
C THR A 212 -6.15 2.49 11.75
N ILE A 213 -6.08 3.82 11.92
CA ILE A 213 -6.77 4.79 11.09
C ILE A 213 -6.16 4.71 9.68
N THR A 214 -7.00 4.44 8.66
CA THR A 214 -6.54 4.40 7.28
C THR A 214 -6.54 5.80 6.64
N PRO A 215 -5.65 6.09 5.67
CA PRO A 215 -5.63 7.38 4.96
C PRO A 215 -6.93 7.73 4.24
N ILE A 216 -7.78 6.73 3.93
CA ILE A 216 -9.12 6.92 3.36
C ILE A 216 -10.02 7.73 4.32
N ILE A 217 -9.77 7.65 5.62
CA ILE A 217 -10.49 8.43 6.64
C ILE A 217 -10.15 9.92 6.51
N ALA A 218 -8.88 10.27 6.25
CA ALA A 218 -8.50 11.64 5.90
C ALA A 218 -9.20 12.08 4.61
N LEU A 219 -9.17 11.27 3.54
CA LEU A 219 -9.86 11.55 2.27
C LEU A 219 -11.38 11.83 2.42
N LEU A 220 -12.02 11.30 3.46
CA LEU A 220 -13.46 11.51 3.70
C LEU A 220 -13.74 12.67 4.68
N LEU A 221 -12.87 12.91 5.67
CA LEU A 221 -13.02 14.01 6.64
C LEU A 221 -12.45 15.36 6.14
N VAL A 222 -11.43 15.34 5.29
CA VAL A 222 -10.78 16.55 4.76
C VAL A 222 -11.72 17.30 3.81
N HIS A 223 -12.52 16.61 3.01
CA HIS A 223 -13.45 17.24 2.06
C HIS A 223 -14.44 18.24 2.70
N PRO A 224 -15.24 17.88 3.73
CA PRO A 224 -16.11 18.85 4.40
C PRO A 224 -15.33 19.93 5.17
N LEU A 225 -14.14 19.63 5.69
CA LEU A 225 -13.29 20.63 6.36
C LEU A 225 -12.73 21.68 5.37
N GLY A 226 -12.37 21.28 4.16
CA GLY A 226 -11.93 22.19 3.09
C GLY A 226 -13.06 23.13 2.61
N LEU A 227 -14.29 22.61 2.52
CA LEU A 227 -15.49 23.42 2.24
C LEU A 227 -15.83 24.37 3.39
N LEU A 228 -15.73 23.92 4.64
CA LEU A 228 -15.94 24.75 5.83
C LEU A 228 -14.89 25.88 5.91
N TRP A 229 -13.64 25.60 5.54
CA TRP A 229 -12.58 26.61 5.44
C TRP A 229 -12.89 27.69 4.40
N ASP A 230 -13.39 27.30 3.21
CA ASP A 230 -13.87 28.26 2.21
C ASP A 230 -15.02 29.12 2.76
N GLN A 231 -16.00 28.52 3.46
CA GLN A 231 -17.14 29.24 4.07
C GLN A 231 -16.72 30.22 5.18
N ILE A 232 -15.69 29.90 5.96
CA ILE A 232 -15.20 30.75 7.06
C ILE A 232 -14.35 31.93 6.53
N PHE A 233 -13.47 31.67 5.56
CA PHE A 233 -12.42 32.63 5.19
C PHE A 233 -12.71 33.45 3.93
N LYS A 234 -13.38 32.89 2.90
CA LYS A 234 -13.69 33.63 1.66
C LYS A 234 -14.93 34.52 1.80
N ARG A 235 -14.98 35.59 1.00
CA ARG A 235 -16.13 36.48 0.86
C ARG A 235 -16.38 36.76 -0.63
N PRO A 236 -17.64 37.00 -1.07
CA PRO A 236 -17.94 37.38 -2.45
C PRO A 236 -17.24 38.66 -2.92
N THR A 237 -16.76 39.50 -2.00
CA THR A 237 -16.07 40.77 -2.23
C THR A 237 -14.54 40.65 -2.29
N ASP A 238 -13.99 39.43 -2.25
CA ASP A 238 -12.54 39.22 -2.31
C ASP A 238 -12.01 39.33 -3.75
N PRO A 239 -10.77 39.81 -3.96
CA PRO A 239 -10.20 39.97 -5.29
C PRO A 239 -10.08 38.62 -6.01
N GLN A 240 -10.24 38.62 -7.34
CA GLN A 240 -10.02 37.43 -8.14
C GLN A 240 -8.53 37.09 -8.18
N GLU A 241 -8.19 35.89 -7.70
CA GLU A 241 -6.85 35.31 -7.76
C GLU A 241 -6.75 34.45 -9.02
N GLN A 242 -5.72 34.67 -9.83
CA GLN A 242 -5.37 33.77 -10.95
C GLN A 242 -4.26 32.83 -10.49
N PHE A 243 -4.45 31.54 -10.69
CA PHE A 243 -3.43 30.52 -10.43
C PHE A 243 -2.84 30.04 -11.76
N GLN A 244 -1.54 29.75 -11.74
CA GLN A 244 -0.83 29.13 -12.85
C GLN A 244 0.04 28.01 -12.29
N ASN A 245 -0.14 26.80 -12.83
CA ASN A 245 0.58 25.59 -12.39
C ASN A 245 0.47 25.34 -10.86
N GLY A 246 -0.65 25.72 -10.24
CA GLY A 246 -0.91 25.56 -8.80
C GLY A 246 -0.37 26.65 -7.87
N TYR A 247 0.36 27.64 -8.39
CA TYR A 247 0.85 28.82 -7.66
C TYR A 247 0.02 30.06 -8.00
N ILE A 248 -0.02 31.05 -7.11
CA ILE A 248 -0.65 32.35 -7.38
C ILE A 248 0.19 33.14 -8.38
N SER A 249 -0.42 33.57 -9.49
CA SER A 249 0.20 34.54 -10.39
C SER A 249 0.19 35.92 -9.74
N LEU A 250 1.38 36.45 -9.43
CA LEU A 250 1.56 37.81 -8.94
C LEU A 250 1.42 38.86 -10.05
N ASN A 251 1.45 38.45 -11.33
CA ASN A 251 1.41 39.34 -12.49
C ASN A 251 -0.02 39.70 -12.90
N GLY A 252 -0.77 40.31 -11.98
CA GLY A 252 -1.99 41.06 -12.27
C GLY A 252 -1.72 42.45 -12.87
N GLY A 253 -0.65 42.58 -13.66
CA GLY A 253 -0.30 43.78 -14.43
C GLY A 253 -0.67 43.58 -15.90
N PRO A 254 -1.12 44.63 -16.63
CA PRO A 254 -1.61 44.48 -18.00
C PRO A 254 -0.48 44.14 -18.97
N SER A 255 -0.33 42.86 -19.30
CA SER A 255 0.61 42.35 -20.30
C SER A 255 -0.02 42.34 -21.70
N SER A 256 -0.09 43.51 -22.33
CA SER A 256 -0.57 43.67 -23.71
C SER A 256 0.32 44.64 -24.50
N ASN A 257 1.55 44.20 -24.82
CA ASN A 257 2.37 44.84 -25.85
C ASN A 257 1.78 44.54 -27.24
N HIS A 258 0.72 45.26 -27.61
CA HIS A 258 0.32 45.41 -29.01
C HIS A 258 0.44 46.88 -29.41
N SER A 259 1.58 47.18 -30.03
CA SER A 259 1.84 48.48 -30.65
C SER A 259 1.08 48.59 -31.98
N TYR A 260 -0.15 49.07 -31.92
CA TYR A 260 -0.83 49.68 -33.06
C TYR A 260 -1.29 51.07 -32.67
N ALA A 261 -0.96 52.05 -33.51
CA ALA A 261 -1.39 53.42 -33.35
C ALA A 261 -2.65 53.67 -34.19
N ASP A 262 -3.72 54.10 -33.54
CA ASP A 262 -4.60 55.13 -34.08
C ASP A 262 -5.23 55.93 -32.93
N GLY A 263 -5.67 57.16 -33.18
CA GLY A 263 -6.04 58.13 -32.16
C GLY A 263 -7.49 58.58 -32.23
N SER A 264 -8.32 58.16 -31.27
CA SER A 264 -9.62 58.82 -31.04
C SER A 264 -10.18 58.67 -29.62
N ARG A 265 -10.21 59.81 -28.90
CA ARG A 265 -11.08 60.21 -27.75
C ARG A 265 -11.21 59.29 -26.50
N PRO A 266 -11.04 59.82 -25.28
CA PRO A 266 -11.34 59.09 -24.04
C PRO A 266 -12.85 59.03 -23.77
N GLY A 267 -13.39 57.88 -23.35
CA GLY A 267 -14.86 57.73 -23.29
C GLY A 267 -15.45 56.50 -22.59
N SER A 268 -14.88 55.95 -21.52
CA SER A 268 -15.66 55.12 -20.57
C SER A 268 -14.99 54.97 -19.19
N MET A 269 -15.82 54.83 -18.15
CA MET A 269 -15.38 54.52 -16.79
C MET A 269 -15.21 53.00 -16.61
N GLN A 270 -13.99 52.52 -16.37
CA GLN A 270 -13.76 51.30 -15.58
C GLN A 270 -12.69 51.53 -14.52
N SER A 271 -13.14 51.97 -13.35
CA SER A 271 -12.35 51.99 -12.11
C SER A 271 -11.97 50.55 -11.74
N SER A 272 -10.72 50.17 -11.99
CA SER A 272 -10.15 48.94 -11.45
C SER A 272 -9.96 49.12 -9.94
N HIS A 273 -10.99 48.77 -9.15
CA HIS A 273 -11.03 48.94 -7.70
C HIS A 273 -9.98 48.09 -6.97
N ARG A 274 -8.74 48.58 -7.00
CA ARG A 274 -7.58 48.03 -6.28
C ARG A 274 -7.73 48.33 -4.79
N PHE A 275 -8.57 47.56 -4.11
CA PHE A 275 -8.93 47.75 -2.70
C PHE A 275 -7.67 47.89 -1.82
N PRO A 276 -7.47 49.04 -1.13
CA PRO A 276 -6.31 49.21 -0.26
C PRO A 276 -6.44 48.29 0.96
N ILE A 277 -5.51 47.35 1.12
CA ILE A 277 -5.55 46.33 2.19
C ILE A 277 -5.05 46.94 3.52
N LYS A 278 -5.87 47.83 4.08
CA LYS A 278 -5.52 48.73 5.20
C LYS A 278 -5.14 48.00 6.51
N SER A 279 -5.61 46.77 6.75
CA SER A 279 -5.39 46.06 8.02
C SER A 279 -4.51 44.81 7.91
N ARG A 280 -3.62 44.59 8.90
CA ARG A 280 -2.82 43.35 9.04
C ARG A 280 -3.72 42.11 9.20
N ARG A 281 -4.87 42.24 9.89
CA ARG A 281 -5.88 41.16 10.01
C ARG A 281 -6.52 40.83 8.65
N GLN A 282 -6.74 41.84 7.81
CA GLN A 282 -7.31 41.66 6.47
C GLN A 282 -6.32 40.96 5.52
N ARG A 283 -5.02 41.33 5.56
CA ARG A 283 -3.96 40.60 4.83
C ARG A 283 -3.88 39.14 5.25
N PHE A 284 -3.91 38.86 6.56
CA PHE A 284 -3.86 37.49 7.08
C PHE A 284 -5.10 36.66 6.67
N ARG A 285 -6.32 37.23 6.73
CA ARG A 285 -7.52 36.55 6.21
C ARG A 285 -7.39 36.25 4.72
N LEU A 286 -6.96 37.21 3.91
CA LEU A 286 -6.80 37.01 2.46
C LEU A 286 -5.77 35.91 2.16
N TRP A 287 -4.68 35.81 2.92
CA TRP A 287 -3.72 34.70 2.83
C TRP A 287 -4.34 33.35 3.17
N LEU A 288 -5.18 33.25 4.21
CA LEU A 288 -5.93 32.02 4.52
C LEU A 288 -7.03 31.70 3.49
N ALA A 289 -7.53 32.71 2.78
CA ALA A 289 -8.63 32.61 1.83
C ALA A 289 -8.19 32.31 0.38
N GLN A 290 -6.94 31.89 0.16
CA GLN A 290 -6.37 31.64 -1.17
C GLN A 290 -6.98 30.40 -1.86
N GLY A 291 -7.49 30.55 -3.09
CA GLY A 291 -7.94 29.44 -3.96
C GLY A 291 -9.21 28.74 -3.49
N ARG A 292 -10.02 28.17 -4.39
CA ARG A 292 -11.23 27.40 -3.99
C ARG A 292 -10.86 25.93 -3.74
N TRP A 293 -11.55 25.31 -2.80
CA TRP A 293 -11.37 23.89 -2.50
C TRP A 293 -11.63 23.02 -3.74
N ASN A 294 -10.69 22.13 -4.05
CA ASN A 294 -10.64 21.41 -5.32
C ASN A 294 -9.97 20.03 -5.19
N GLU A 295 -10.03 19.24 -6.26
CA GLU A 295 -9.57 17.84 -6.30
C GLU A 295 -8.05 17.70 -6.10
N LYS A 296 -7.24 18.67 -6.55
CA LYS A 296 -5.77 18.65 -6.43
C LYS A 296 -5.31 18.97 -5.01
N GLU A 297 -5.85 20.03 -4.38
CA GLU A 297 -5.57 20.31 -2.95
C GLU A 297 -5.99 19.14 -2.06
N HIS A 298 -7.12 18.51 -2.37
CA HIS A 298 -7.60 17.36 -1.63
C HIS A 298 -6.66 16.15 -1.76
N CYS A 299 -6.16 15.88 -2.96
CA CYS A 299 -5.17 14.84 -3.19
C CYS A 299 -3.83 15.12 -2.47
N CYS A 300 -3.39 16.37 -2.38
CA CYS A 300 -2.21 16.74 -1.59
C CYS A 300 -2.36 16.34 -0.11
N VAL A 301 -3.47 16.71 0.54
CA VAL A 301 -3.72 16.38 1.95
C VAL A 301 -3.81 14.86 2.17
N TYR A 302 -4.40 14.13 1.22
CA TYR A 302 -4.43 12.66 1.25
C TYR A 302 -3.03 12.06 1.13
N ILE A 303 -2.16 12.53 0.23
CA ILE A 303 -0.79 12.01 0.08
C ILE A 303 0.03 12.28 1.35
N ALA A 304 -0.07 13.48 1.93
CA ALA A 304 0.53 13.77 3.22
C ALA A 304 0.02 12.82 4.33
N SER A 305 -1.28 12.52 4.32
CA SER A 305 -1.87 11.53 5.26
C SER A 305 -1.40 10.09 4.98
N ASN A 306 -1.27 9.68 3.72
CA ASN A 306 -0.82 8.33 3.34
C ASN A 306 0.61 8.04 3.82
N VAL A 307 1.48 9.04 3.69
CA VAL A 307 2.84 9.05 4.22
C VAL A 307 2.84 9.01 5.76
N SER A 308 2.15 9.95 6.41
CA SER A 308 2.25 10.13 7.87
C SER A 308 1.46 9.13 8.72
N PHE A 309 0.42 8.50 8.19
CA PHE A 309 -0.39 7.51 8.93
C PHE A 309 0.33 6.16 9.06
N GLY A 310 1.42 5.94 8.30
CA GLY A 310 2.27 4.77 8.45
C GLY A 310 2.88 4.70 9.85
N PHE A 311 2.74 3.54 10.50
CA PHE A 311 3.45 3.25 11.73
C PHE A 311 4.97 3.18 11.47
N ALA A 312 5.74 4.01 12.17
CA ALA A 312 7.20 4.00 12.06
C ALA A 312 7.79 2.84 12.86
N PHE A 313 8.18 1.76 12.17
CA PHE A 313 8.72 0.52 12.74
C PHE A 313 9.94 0.69 13.66
N ALA A 314 10.69 1.79 13.53
CA ALA A 314 11.73 2.17 14.48
C ALA A 314 11.20 2.34 15.93
N THR A 315 9.91 2.63 16.11
CA THR A 315 9.28 2.73 17.43
C THR A 315 9.10 1.36 18.10
N ASP A 316 8.84 0.27 17.36
CA ASP A 316 8.87 -1.10 17.93
C ASP A 316 10.30 -1.40 18.44
N VAL A 317 11.34 -1.13 17.64
CA VAL A 317 12.75 -1.29 18.04
C VAL A 317 13.08 -0.53 19.33
N ILE A 318 12.61 0.72 19.47
CA ILE A 318 12.79 1.53 20.69
C ILE A 318 12.04 0.93 21.89
N VAL A 319 10.82 0.43 21.70
CA VAL A 319 10.04 -0.27 22.73
C VAL A 319 10.77 -1.54 23.20
N GLU A 320 11.30 -2.33 22.27
CA GLU A 320 11.99 -3.58 22.59
C GLU A 320 13.30 -3.33 23.34
N GLN A 321 14.11 -2.37 22.87
CA GLN A 321 15.33 -1.96 23.57
C GLN A 321 15.02 -1.48 25.00
N THR A 322 14.01 -0.62 25.19
CA THR A 322 13.69 -0.06 26.51
C THR A 322 12.94 -0.99 27.45
N LYS A 323 12.06 -1.89 26.96
CA LYS A 323 11.16 -2.70 27.81
C LYS A 323 11.46 -4.20 27.84
N PHE A 324 12.20 -4.75 26.87
CA PHE A 324 12.61 -6.16 26.88
C PHE A 324 14.14 -6.37 27.00
N TYR A 325 14.95 -5.41 26.53
CA TYR A 325 16.41 -5.38 26.78
C TYR A 325 16.84 -4.38 27.87
N HIS A 326 15.91 -3.62 28.47
CA HIS A 326 16.19 -2.68 29.56
C HIS A 326 17.32 -1.66 29.27
N GLN A 327 17.45 -1.23 28.01
CA GLN A 327 18.41 -0.21 27.57
C GLN A 327 17.83 1.21 27.66
N ASP A 328 18.51 2.12 28.35
CA ASP A 328 18.14 3.53 28.43
C ASP A 328 18.47 4.29 27.13
N LEU A 329 17.45 4.49 26.28
CA LEU A 329 17.59 5.16 24.99
C LEU A 329 17.32 6.67 25.06
N GLY A 330 18.39 7.46 25.06
CA GLY A 330 18.31 8.93 24.97
C GLY A 330 17.51 9.42 23.75
N ILE A 331 16.73 10.49 23.91
CA ILE A 331 15.77 10.99 22.89
C ILE A 331 16.44 11.25 21.53
N ALA A 332 17.70 11.70 21.50
CA ALA A 332 18.45 11.91 20.26
C ALA A 332 18.61 10.64 19.42
N TYR A 333 18.87 9.48 20.04
CA TYR A 333 18.92 8.18 19.35
C TYR A 333 17.60 7.87 18.65
N GLN A 334 16.49 8.02 19.40
CA GLN A 334 15.14 7.74 18.92
C GLN A 334 14.77 8.61 17.71
N VAL A 335 15.12 9.91 17.75
CA VAL A 335 14.93 10.88 16.67
C VAL A 335 15.76 10.53 15.45
N LEU A 336 17.05 10.28 15.60
CA LEU A 336 17.93 9.99 14.48
C LEU A 336 17.60 8.65 13.81
N LEU A 337 17.32 7.60 14.58
CA LEU A 337 16.93 6.27 14.07
C LEU A 337 15.60 6.32 13.31
N THR A 338 14.61 7.06 13.81
CA THR A 338 13.30 7.16 13.13
C THR A 338 13.39 8.01 11.87
N LEU A 339 14.00 9.21 11.94
CA LEU A 339 14.10 10.09 10.77
C LEU A 339 14.91 9.45 9.64
N SER A 340 16.05 8.81 9.94
CA SER A 340 16.84 8.11 8.92
C SER A 340 16.04 6.98 8.26
N THR A 341 15.44 6.08 9.04
CA THR A 341 14.71 4.91 8.50
C THR A 341 13.48 5.29 7.69
N GLN A 342 12.75 6.36 8.05
CA GLN A 342 11.60 6.84 7.27
C GLN A 342 12.01 7.60 6.00
N ILE A 343 13.05 8.45 6.07
CA ILE A 343 13.38 9.39 4.98
C ILE A 343 14.31 8.74 3.93
N LEU A 344 15.10 7.70 4.27
CA LEU A 344 16.00 7.06 3.31
C LEU A 344 15.25 6.39 2.14
N GLY A 345 14.00 5.96 2.34
CA GLY A 345 13.12 5.44 1.29
C GLY A 345 12.83 6.42 0.14
N TYR A 346 12.91 7.75 0.38
CA TYR A 346 12.75 8.76 -0.66
C TYR A 346 13.84 8.66 -1.74
N ALA A 347 15.06 8.28 -1.35
CA ALA A 347 16.17 8.16 -2.28
C ALA A 347 15.91 7.07 -3.31
N LEU A 348 15.44 5.89 -2.87
CA LEU A 348 15.08 4.79 -3.77
C LEU A 348 13.88 5.18 -4.66
N ALA A 349 12.84 5.79 -4.10
CA ALA A 349 11.67 6.23 -4.87
C ALA A 349 12.03 7.27 -5.96
N GLY A 350 12.89 8.24 -5.62
CA GLY A 350 13.35 9.27 -6.55
C GLY A 350 14.30 8.75 -7.63
N LEU A 351 15.26 7.91 -7.26
CA LEU A 351 16.19 7.27 -8.20
C LEU A 351 15.46 6.32 -9.17
N THR A 352 14.38 5.70 -8.74
CA THR A 352 13.64 4.70 -9.55
C THR A 352 12.36 5.25 -10.20
N ARG A 353 12.01 6.53 -10.02
CA ARG A 353 10.81 7.16 -10.60
C ARG A 353 10.70 6.98 -12.12
N GLU A 354 11.83 6.92 -12.81
CA GLU A 354 11.90 6.79 -14.27
C GLU A 354 11.58 5.35 -14.72
N TYR A 355 11.69 4.37 -13.82
CA TYR A 355 11.39 2.96 -14.03
C TYR A 355 10.01 2.55 -13.46
N LEU A 356 9.58 3.18 -12.37
CA LEU A 356 8.37 2.83 -11.61
C LEU A 356 7.19 3.79 -11.77
N VAL A 357 7.43 5.07 -12.12
CA VAL A 357 6.39 6.12 -12.09
C VAL A 357 6.08 6.65 -13.48
N ARG A 358 7.07 7.15 -14.23
CA ARG A 358 6.84 7.69 -15.59
C ARG A 358 6.26 6.65 -16.57
N PRO A 359 6.77 5.40 -16.67
CA PRO A 359 6.37 4.50 -17.74
C PRO A 359 4.88 4.19 -17.73
N SER A 360 4.28 4.25 -18.92
CA SER A 360 2.89 3.93 -19.21
C SER A 360 2.44 2.62 -18.57
N GLY A 361 3.31 1.60 -18.62
CA GLY A 361 3.02 0.24 -18.18
C GLY A 361 2.99 0.00 -16.67
N MET A 362 3.35 1.01 -15.85
CA MET A 362 3.34 0.93 -14.38
C MET A 362 2.08 1.60 -13.83
N ILE A 363 1.04 0.81 -13.57
CA ILE A 363 -0.34 1.29 -13.36
C ILE A 363 -0.66 1.62 -11.90
N TRP A 364 0.00 0.96 -10.93
CA TRP A 364 -0.24 1.09 -9.49
C TRP A 364 -1.74 1.03 -9.11
N PRO A 365 -2.41 -0.14 -9.24
CA PRO A 365 -3.87 -0.26 -9.13
C PRO A 365 -4.53 0.29 -7.85
N SER A 366 -3.79 0.43 -6.75
CA SER A 366 -4.26 1.05 -5.51
C SER A 366 -4.50 2.55 -5.67
N THR A 367 -3.67 3.24 -6.44
CA THR A 367 -3.78 4.69 -6.68
C THR A 367 -5.06 5.02 -7.45
N LEU A 368 -5.47 4.16 -8.39
CA LEU A 368 -6.71 4.32 -9.17
C LEU A 368 -7.96 4.26 -8.29
N VAL A 369 -7.93 3.54 -7.16
CA VAL A 369 -9.03 3.56 -6.18
C VAL A 369 -9.16 4.96 -5.57
N SER A 370 -8.04 5.60 -5.22
CA SER A 370 -8.02 6.96 -4.67
C SER A 370 -8.44 8.00 -5.71
N THR A 371 -7.97 7.93 -6.97
CA THR A 371 -8.42 8.85 -8.03
C THR A 371 -9.93 8.73 -8.29
N ALA A 372 -10.44 7.50 -8.40
CA ALA A 372 -11.87 7.26 -8.56
C ALA A 372 -12.70 7.75 -7.35
N MET A 373 -12.14 7.73 -6.13
CA MET A 373 -12.79 8.31 -4.95
C MET A 373 -12.79 9.84 -4.95
N PHE A 374 -11.68 10.51 -5.32
CA PHE A 374 -11.65 11.97 -5.44
C PHE A 374 -12.68 12.46 -6.46
N THR A 375 -12.67 11.86 -7.65
CA THR A 375 -13.60 12.20 -8.75
C THR A 375 -15.05 11.93 -8.34
N ALA A 376 -15.32 10.88 -7.55
CA ALA A 376 -16.66 10.57 -7.03
C ALA A 376 -17.10 11.42 -5.81
N LEU A 377 -16.21 12.22 -5.22
CA LEU A 377 -16.52 13.18 -4.15
C LEU A 377 -16.75 14.58 -4.71
N HIS A 378 -15.96 14.98 -5.71
CA HIS A 378 -16.09 16.30 -6.35
C HIS A 378 -17.14 16.34 -7.49
N LYS A 379 -17.52 15.21 -8.10
CA LYS A 379 -18.62 15.14 -9.09
C LYS A 379 -19.92 14.60 -8.48
N ASN A 380 -21.02 15.34 -8.62
CA ASN A 380 -22.31 15.07 -7.98
C ASN A 380 -23.19 13.98 -8.65
N GLU A 381 -22.63 13.08 -9.47
CA GLU A 381 -23.40 12.06 -10.20
C GLU A 381 -23.91 10.91 -9.32
N ASN A 382 -25.18 10.97 -8.93
CA ASN A 382 -25.82 9.96 -8.07
C ASN A 382 -26.66 8.94 -8.87
N LYS A 383 -26.02 8.09 -9.68
CA LYS A 383 -26.70 7.03 -10.45
C LYS A 383 -27.39 6.02 -9.51
N PRO A 384 -28.66 5.63 -9.74
CA PRO A 384 -29.38 4.70 -8.86
C PRO A 384 -28.83 3.27 -8.99
N ALA A 385 -28.89 2.48 -7.90
CA ALA A 385 -28.35 1.10 -7.90
C ALA A 385 -29.31 0.11 -7.24
N ASN A 386 -29.86 -0.83 -8.02
CA ASN A 386 -30.85 -1.81 -7.54
C ASN A 386 -32.03 -1.19 -6.73
N GLY A 387 -32.52 -0.03 -7.17
CA GLY A 387 -33.57 0.75 -6.48
C GLY A 387 -33.07 1.73 -5.40
N TRP A 388 -31.80 1.68 -5.00
CA TRP A 388 -31.24 2.58 -4.00
C TRP A 388 -30.79 3.92 -4.62
N THR A 389 -31.44 5.00 -4.22
CA THR A 389 -31.20 6.38 -4.65
C THR A 389 -30.27 7.17 -3.70
N ILE A 390 -29.83 6.60 -2.58
CA ILE A 390 -28.98 7.28 -1.58
C ILE A 390 -27.61 7.64 -2.21
N SER A 391 -27.09 8.85 -1.95
CA SER A 391 -25.75 9.24 -2.39
C SER A 391 -24.68 8.51 -1.57
N ARG A 392 -23.48 8.30 -2.14
CA ARG A 392 -22.34 7.67 -1.43
C ARG A 392 -22.02 8.39 -0.11
N SER A 393 -22.06 9.73 -0.10
CA SER A 393 -21.84 10.56 1.09
C SER A 393 -22.89 10.38 2.19
N LYS A 394 -24.18 10.33 1.85
CA LYS A 394 -25.25 10.09 2.84
C LYS A 394 -25.20 8.66 3.37
N PHE A 395 -24.94 7.68 2.50
CA PHE A 395 -24.76 6.28 2.90
C PHE A 395 -23.58 6.12 3.87
N PHE A 396 -22.44 6.76 3.58
CA PHE A 396 -21.28 6.79 4.48
C PHE A 396 -21.66 7.31 5.86
N LEU A 397 -22.31 8.47 5.95
CA LEU A 397 -22.66 9.10 7.24
C LEU A 397 -23.62 8.23 8.09
N TYR A 398 -24.62 7.59 7.47
CA TYR A 398 -25.53 6.69 8.20
C TYR A 398 -24.82 5.43 8.71
N VAL A 399 -23.98 4.80 7.88
CA VAL A 399 -23.22 3.60 8.28
C VAL A 399 -22.16 3.95 9.32
N PHE A 400 -21.47 5.08 9.17
CA PHE A 400 -20.49 5.59 10.14
C PHE A 400 -21.16 5.80 11.51
N GLY A 401 -22.23 6.60 11.58
CA GLY A 401 -22.93 6.84 12.84
C GLY A 401 -23.48 5.56 13.49
N GLY A 402 -24.03 4.64 12.69
CA GLY A 402 -24.46 3.33 13.16
C GLY A 402 -23.29 2.46 13.67
N SER A 403 -22.15 2.48 12.99
CA SER A 403 -20.94 1.74 13.38
C SER A 403 -20.28 2.32 14.64
N VAL A 404 -20.25 3.65 14.81
CA VAL A 404 -19.78 4.29 16.05
C VAL A 404 -20.68 3.84 17.20
N ALA A 405 -22.00 4.02 17.07
CA ALA A 405 -22.96 3.67 18.12
C ALA A 405 -22.95 2.17 18.47
N PHE A 406 -22.85 1.31 17.46
CA PHE A 406 -22.74 -0.13 17.66
C PHE A 406 -21.43 -0.52 18.35
N TYR A 407 -20.29 0.13 18.04
CA TYR A 407 -19.00 -0.20 18.65
C TYR A 407 -18.93 0.08 20.17
N PHE A 408 -19.81 0.92 20.75
CA PHE A 408 -19.96 0.99 22.22
C PHE A 408 -20.40 -0.34 22.84
N LEU A 409 -21.06 -1.22 22.09
CA LEU A 409 -21.49 -2.52 22.62
C LEU A 409 -20.30 -3.50 22.80
N PRO A 410 -19.52 -3.91 21.78
CA PRO A 410 -18.33 -4.75 22.01
C PRO A 410 -17.15 -3.97 22.61
N GLY A 411 -16.98 -2.69 22.29
CA GLY A 411 -15.79 -1.91 22.67
C GLY A 411 -15.79 -1.34 24.09
N LEU A 412 -16.94 -1.31 24.77
CA LEU A 412 -17.10 -0.75 26.12
C LEU A 412 -17.99 -1.61 27.03
N LEU A 413 -19.22 -1.88 26.62
CA LEU A 413 -20.21 -2.52 27.50
C LEU A 413 -19.99 -4.03 27.64
N MET A 414 -19.73 -4.73 26.54
CA MET A 414 -19.67 -6.19 26.47
C MET A 414 -18.47 -6.68 25.63
N PRO A 415 -17.22 -6.51 26.11
CA PRO A 415 -16.01 -7.02 25.45
C PRO A 415 -16.05 -8.51 25.08
N ALA A 416 -16.85 -9.32 25.80
CA ALA A 416 -17.16 -10.69 25.40
C ALA A 416 -17.57 -10.81 23.92
N LEU A 417 -18.35 -9.87 23.36
CA LEU A 417 -18.77 -9.93 21.94
C LEU A 417 -17.61 -9.87 20.93
N SER A 418 -16.41 -9.48 21.37
CA SER A 418 -15.17 -9.48 20.58
C SER A 418 -14.51 -10.86 20.54
N THR A 419 -14.41 -11.54 21.69
CA THR A 419 -13.53 -12.71 21.89
C THR A 419 -14.19 -13.97 22.49
N PHE A 420 -15.46 -13.92 22.89
CA PHE A 420 -16.17 -15.02 23.53
C PHE A 420 -16.55 -16.12 22.54
N ASN A 421 -16.28 -17.37 22.92
CA ASN A 421 -16.79 -18.54 22.23
C ASN A 421 -17.70 -19.36 23.17
N VAL A 422 -18.92 -19.60 22.70
CA VAL A 422 -19.94 -20.43 23.36
C VAL A 422 -19.41 -21.84 23.68
N ILE A 423 -18.58 -22.42 22.81
CA ILE A 423 -18.06 -23.79 22.96
C ILE A 423 -17.05 -23.89 24.10
N THR A 424 -16.14 -22.91 24.24
CA THR A 424 -15.18 -22.91 25.37
C THR A 424 -15.87 -22.54 26.68
N TRP A 425 -16.93 -21.72 26.64
CA TRP A 425 -17.75 -21.40 27.82
C TRP A 425 -18.46 -22.61 28.43
N PHE A 426 -18.94 -23.57 27.60
CA PHE A 426 -19.51 -24.83 28.11
C PHE A 426 -18.49 -25.78 28.76
N ALA A 427 -17.20 -25.67 28.42
CA ALA A 427 -16.16 -26.59 28.90
C ALA A 427 -14.82 -25.88 29.21
N PRO A 428 -14.80 -24.87 30.11
CA PRO A 428 -13.69 -23.92 30.23
C PRO A 428 -12.39 -24.52 30.78
N LYS A 429 -12.45 -25.71 31.39
CA LYS A 429 -11.29 -26.45 31.91
C LYS A 429 -10.75 -27.51 30.95
N ASN A 430 -11.39 -27.74 29.79
CA ASN A 430 -10.98 -28.76 28.83
C ASN A 430 -9.98 -28.20 27.82
N VAL A 431 -8.71 -28.55 27.98
CA VAL A 431 -7.59 -28.09 27.12
C VAL A 431 -7.78 -28.48 25.65
N VAL A 432 -8.42 -29.61 25.33
CA VAL A 432 -8.67 -30.00 23.93
C VAL A 432 -9.69 -29.07 23.28
N ILE A 433 -10.75 -28.72 24.00
CA ILE A 433 -11.78 -27.79 23.50
C ILE A 433 -11.21 -26.37 23.40
N ALA A 434 -10.41 -25.93 24.39
CA ALA A 434 -9.69 -24.66 24.33
C ALA A 434 -8.72 -24.58 23.13
N ASN A 435 -7.92 -25.62 22.89
CA ASN A 435 -6.95 -25.63 21.79
C ASN A 435 -7.62 -25.60 20.40
N LEU A 436 -8.72 -26.33 20.20
CA LEU A 436 -9.39 -26.39 18.89
C LEU A 436 -10.30 -25.17 18.64
N PHE A 437 -11.16 -24.84 19.61
CA PHE A 437 -12.21 -23.82 19.42
C PHE A 437 -11.87 -22.47 20.03
N GLY A 438 -10.89 -22.39 20.94
CA GLY A 438 -10.50 -21.15 21.61
C GLY A 438 -10.09 -20.03 20.65
N VAL A 439 -10.30 -18.81 21.11
CA VAL A 439 -10.11 -17.57 20.37
C VAL A 439 -8.76 -16.93 20.70
N SER A 440 -8.31 -16.96 21.96
CA SER A 440 -7.09 -16.26 22.39
C SER A 440 -5.84 -17.12 22.18
N SER A 441 -5.85 -18.35 22.72
CA SER A 441 -4.76 -19.33 22.57
C SER A 441 -5.14 -20.56 21.73
N GLY A 442 -6.38 -20.63 21.23
CA GLY A 442 -6.88 -21.70 20.36
C GLY A 442 -6.81 -21.41 18.86
N LEU A 443 -7.29 -22.38 18.07
CA LEU A 443 -7.29 -22.38 16.61
C LEU A 443 -8.53 -21.73 15.97
N GLY A 444 -9.43 -21.13 16.76
CA GLY A 444 -10.57 -20.34 16.28
C GLY A 444 -11.50 -21.06 15.31
N MET A 445 -11.69 -22.38 15.48
CA MET A 445 -12.53 -23.21 14.62
C MET A 445 -14.03 -22.83 14.63
N PHE A 446 -14.48 -22.02 15.58
CA PHE A 446 -15.83 -21.47 15.61
C PHE A 446 -15.82 -19.98 15.18
N PRO A 447 -16.25 -19.65 13.95
CA PRO A 447 -16.13 -18.31 13.39
C PRO A 447 -17.29 -17.39 13.82
N MET A 448 -17.27 -16.90 15.07
CA MET A 448 -18.25 -15.92 15.55
C MET A 448 -17.59 -14.80 16.37
N THR A 449 -17.77 -13.57 15.91
CA THR A 449 -17.52 -12.33 16.68
C THR A 449 -18.47 -11.26 16.15
N PHE A 450 -18.81 -10.28 17.00
CA PHE A 450 -19.62 -9.12 16.63
C PHE A 450 -18.80 -7.82 16.62
N ASP A 451 -17.47 -7.92 16.78
CA ASP A 451 -16.56 -6.78 16.76
C ASP A 451 -15.91 -6.60 15.39
N TRP A 452 -16.17 -5.47 14.72
CA TRP A 452 -15.58 -5.18 13.42
C TRP A 452 -14.04 -5.02 13.48
N SER A 453 -13.45 -4.68 14.64
CA SER A 453 -11.98 -4.66 14.78
C SER A 453 -11.34 -6.05 14.65
N GLN A 454 -12.05 -7.11 15.08
CA GLN A 454 -11.62 -8.50 14.91
C GLN A 454 -11.88 -9.03 13.49
N ILE A 455 -12.89 -8.48 12.80
CA ILE A 455 -13.24 -8.85 11.41
C ILE A 455 -12.29 -8.18 10.40
N ALA A 456 -12.01 -6.89 10.58
CA ALA A 456 -11.09 -6.13 9.74
C ALA A 456 -9.62 -6.29 10.16
N PHE A 457 -9.33 -7.18 11.11
CA PHE A 457 -8.01 -7.34 11.73
C PHE A 457 -6.90 -7.51 10.70
N ILE A 458 -7.05 -8.52 9.83
CA ILE A 458 -6.10 -8.82 8.74
C ILE A 458 -6.37 -7.97 7.48
N GLY A 459 -6.90 -6.75 7.68
CA GLY A 459 -7.45 -5.87 6.65
C GLY A 459 -8.88 -6.24 6.26
N SER A 460 -9.63 -5.27 5.73
CA SER A 460 -11.07 -5.42 5.49
C SER A 460 -11.42 -6.56 4.50
N PRO A 461 -12.31 -7.51 4.88
CA PRO A 461 -12.78 -8.58 4.01
C PRO A 461 -13.69 -8.09 2.87
N LEU A 462 -14.23 -6.87 2.96
CA LEU A 462 -15.11 -6.30 1.94
C LEU A 462 -14.35 -5.94 0.66
N VAL A 463 -13.09 -5.52 0.80
CA VAL A 463 -12.25 -5.09 -0.33
C VAL A 463 -11.68 -6.28 -1.10
N THR A 464 -11.46 -7.42 -0.44
CA THR A 464 -10.74 -8.56 -1.03
C THR A 464 -11.60 -9.39 -2.00
N PRO A 465 -10.99 -10.01 -3.02
CA PRO A 465 -11.74 -10.77 -4.01
C PRO A 465 -11.98 -12.17 -3.45
N PHE A 466 -13.22 -12.65 -3.50
CA PHE A 466 -13.61 -13.96 -2.95
C PHE A 466 -12.67 -15.11 -3.37
N TRP A 467 -12.12 -15.06 -4.58
CA TRP A 467 -11.12 -16.03 -5.02
C TRP A 467 -9.82 -16.03 -4.19
N ALA A 468 -9.21 -14.88 -3.92
CA ALA A 468 -8.00 -14.83 -3.09
C ALA A 468 -8.31 -15.16 -1.63
N ALA A 469 -9.51 -14.78 -1.15
CA ALA A 469 -10.01 -15.20 0.15
C ALA A 469 -10.10 -16.74 0.28
N LEU A 470 -10.55 -17.45 -0.74
CA LEU A 470 -10.52 -18.93 -0.75
C LEU A 470 -9.11 -19.51 -0.67
N ASN A 471 -8.07 -18.83 -1.17
CA ASN A 471 -6.68 -19.30 -1.02
C ASN A 471 -6.18 -19.09 0.41
N ILE A 472 -6.52 -17.96 1.03
CA ILE A 472 -6.24 -17.66 2.45
C ILE A 472 -6.94 -18.67 3.37
N VAL A 473 -8.21 -18.96 3.12
CA VAL A 473 -8.99 -19.99 3.85
C VAL A 473 -8.41 -21.39 3.62
N GLY A 474 -8.00 -21.72 2.39
CA GLY A 474 -7.33 -22.99 2.11
C GLY A 474 -6.05 -23.17 2.92
N GLY A 475 -5.24 -22.13 3.07
CA GLY A 475 -4.06 -22.12 3.93
C GLY A 475 -4.41 -22.35 5.40
N LEU A 476 -5.39 -21.61 5.92
CA LEU A 476 -5.91 -21.76 7.28
C LEU A 476 -6.39 -23.20 7.55
N VAL A 477 -7.26 -23.75 6.72
CA VAL A 477 -7.85 -25.08 6.93
C VAL A 477 -6.77 -26.17 6.87
N VAL A 478 -5.91 -26.15 5.86
CA VAL A 478 -4.87 -27.18 5.70
C VAL A 478 -3.84 -27.13 6.83
N VAL A 479 -3.37 -25.94 7.22
CA VAL A 479 -2.24 -25.84 8.15
C VAL A 479 -2.67 -25.60 9.60
N MET A 480 -3.61 -24.69 9.85
CA MET A 480 -4.06 -24.41 11.23
C MET A 480 -5.12 -25.38 11.72
N TRP A 481 -6.03 -25.88 10.87
CA TRP A 481 -7.10 -26.79 11.32
C TRP A 481 -6.79 -28.29 11.17
N ILE A 482 -5.88 -28.67 10.27
CA ILE A 482 -5.47 -30.08 10.09
C ILE A 482 -4.04 -30.31 10.59
N ALA A 483 -3.05 -29.61 10.02
CA ALA A 483 -1.64 -29.92 10.30
C ALA A 483 -1.21 -29.56 11.73
N ALA A 484 -1.66 -28.42 12.27
CA ALA A 484 -1.30 -27.98 13.63
C ALA A 484 -1.82 -28.92 14.73
N PRO A 485 -3.11 -29.31 14.80
CA PRO A 485 -3.57 -30.35 15.73
C PRO A 485 -2.82 -31.66 15.60
N LEU A 486 -2.60 -32.14 14.36
CA LEU A 486 -1.94 -33.42 14.11
C LEU A 486 -0.53 -33.43 14.70
N MET A 487 0.26 -32.40 14.46
CA MET A 487 1.62 -32.28 15.00
C MET A 487 1.64 -32.00 16.51
N TYR A 488 0.68 -31.22 17.01
CA TYR A 488 0.56 -30.88 18.43
C TYR A 488 0.28 -32.10 19.30
N TYR A 489 -0.72 -32.92 18.93
CA TYR A 489 -1.09 -34.12 19.70
C TYR A 489 -0.13 -35.29 19.46
N ALA A 490 0.55 -35.34 18.31
CA ALA A 490 1.70 -36.23 18.09
C ALA A 490 2.99 -35.77 18.82
N ASN A 491 2.96 -34.64 19.55
CA ASN A 491 4.09 -34.08 20.30
C ASN A 491 5.36 -33.81 19.45
N VAL A 492 5.16 -33.44 18.18
CA VAL A 492 6.26 -33.06 17.28
C VAL A 492 7.01 -31.86 17.87
N MET A 493 8.34 -31.93 17.89
CA MET A 493 9.23 -30.90 18.45
C MET A 493 8.90 -30.51 19.91
N TYR A 494 8.38 -31.46 20.71
CA TYR A 494 7.95 -31.25 22.11
C TYR A 494 6.80 -30.24 22.28
N SER A 495 6.06 -29.95 21.21
CA SER A 495 5.06 -28.87 21.21
C SER A 495 3.88 -29.06 22.16
N SER A 496 3.56 -30.29 22.62
CA SER A 496 2.45 -30.52 23.56
C SER A 496 2.66 -29.89 24.94
N TYR A 497 3.90 -29.55 25.32
CA TYR A 497 4.26 -28.92 26.60
C TYR A 497 4.05 -27.39 26.62
N MET A 498 3.63 -26.81 25.48
CA MET A 498 3.35 -25.40 25.30
C MET A 498 1.87 -25.21 24.88
N PRO A 499 1.33 -23.97 24.90
CA PRO A 499 0.05 -23.67 24.29
C PRO A 499 0.10 -23.94 22.77
N ILE A 500 -1.02 -24.35 22.16
CA ILE A 500 -1.04 -24.63 20.72
C ILE A 500 -0.74 -23.38 19.87
N LEU A 501 -1.31 -22.24 20.26
CA LEU A 501 -1.04 -20.91 19.73
C LEU A 501 -0.60 -19.99 20.87
N SER A 502 0.60 -19.41 20.73
CA SER A 502 1.07 -18.30 21.58
C SER A 502 1.95 -17.37 20.76
N ALA A 503 2.02 -16.11 21.17
CA ALA A 503 2.96 -15.13 20.62
C ALA A 503 4.33 -15.15 21.33
N ALA A 504 4.47 -15.89 22.44
CA ALA A 504 5.70 -16.06 23.19
C ALA A 504 6.50 -17.29 22.73
N VAL A 505 7.80 -17.29 23.02
CA VAL A 505 8.71 -18.44 22.92
C VAL A 505 9.06 -18.93 24.33
N PHE A 506 9.43 -20.20 24.48
CA PHE A 506 9.46 -20.90 25.77
C PHE A 506 10.80 -21.60 26.06
N ASP A 507 11.06 -21.86 27.33
CA ASP A 507 12.15 -22.72 27.82
C ASP A 507 11.71 -24.17 28.04
N ASN A 508 12.69 -25.03 28.35
CA ASN A 508 12.53 -26.45 28.69
C ASN A 508 11.70 -26.72 29.96
N THR A 509 11.34 -25.69 30.74
CA THR A 509 10.43 -25.79 31.90
C THR A 509 8.97 -25.43 31.56
N GLY A 510 8.71 -25.02 30.31
CA GLY A 510 7.39 -24.58 29.84
C GLY A 510 7.05 -23.14 30.23
N ARG A 511 8.06 -22.33 30.60
CA ARG A 511 7.89 -20.90 30.93
C ARG A 511 8.29 -20.02 29.74
N PRO A 512 7.80 -18.77 29.65
CA PRO A 512 8.29 -17.81 28.67
C PRO A 512 9.81 -17.66 28.79
N TYR A 513 10.51 -17.71 27.65
CA TYR A 513 11.97 -17.75 27.60
C TYR A 513 12.61 -16.46 28.13
N ASP A 514 13.53 -16.59 29.08
CA ASP A 514 14.21 -15.45 29.70
C ASP A 514 15.55 -15.16 29.01
N VAL A 515 15.57 -14.13 28.16
CA VAL A 515 16.73 -13.75 27.36
C VAL A 515 17.86 -13.16 28.21
N SER A 516 17.55 -12.61 29.39
CA SER A 516 18.57 -12.02 30.28
C SER A 516 19.59 -13.05 30.78
N LYS A 517 19.20 -14.34 30.83
CA LYS A 517 20.06 -15.45 31.23
C LYS A 517 21.07 -15.90 30.18
N ILE A 518 20.98 -15.42 28.93
CA ILE A 518 21.84 -15.85 27.81
C ILE A 518 22.56 -14.69 27.12
N LEU A 519 22.59 -13.53 27.79
CA LEU A 519 23.27 -12.33 27.32
C LEU A 519 24.25 -11.86 28.39
N THR A 520 25.45 -11.52 27.95
CA THR A 520 26.42 -10.75 28.71
C THR A 520 25.89 -9.32 28.98
N GLU A 521 26.50 -8.60 29.93
CA GLU A 521 26.22 -7.18 30.21
C GLU A 521 26.33 -6.26 28.98
N ASN A 522 27.05 -6.71 27.93
CA ASN A 522 27.21 -6.01 26.66
C ASN A 522 26.13 -6.40 25.61
N PHE A 523 25.06 -7.11 26.00
CA PHE A 523 24.02 -7.61 25.10
C PHE A 523 24.52 -8.55 23.98
N LEU A 524 25.69 -9.17 24.18
CA LEU A 524 26.24 -10.21 23.32
C LEU A 524 25.86 -11.59 23.87
N PHE A 525 25.59 -12.54 22.97
CA PHE A 525 25.25 -13.92 23.31
C PHE A 525 26.33 -14.63 24.15
N ASP A 526 25.89 -15.30 25.22
CA ASP A 526 26.70 -16.19 26.04
C ASP A 526 26.35 -17.65 25.73
N GLU A 527 27.34 -18.41 25.25
CA GLU A 527 27.16 -19.82 24.85
C GLU A 527 27.17 -20.79 26.04
N GLU A 528 27.92 -20.50 27.11
CA GLU A 528 27.95 -21.34 28.31
C GLU A 528 26.65 -21.17 29.11
N ALA A 529 26.18 -19.94 29.27
CA ALA A 529 24.91 -19.66 29.93
C ALA A 529 23.71 -20.21 29.12
N TYR A 530 23.75 -20.15 27.79
CA TYR A 530 22.76 -20.79 26.92
C TYR A 530 22.74 -22.32 27.05
N ALA A 531 23.92 -22.97 27.10
CA ALA A 531 24.03 -24.41 27.30
C ALA A 531 23.51 -24.85 28.68
N ASN A 532 23.76 -24.06 29.72
CA ASN A 532 23.32 -24.36 31.09
C ASN A 532 21.84 -24.01 31.37
N TYR A 533 21.20 -23.11 30.60
CA TYR A 533 19.79 -22.75 30.79
C TYR A 533 18.84 -23.62 29.97
N SER A 534 18.71 -23.34 28.66
CA SER A 534 17.74 -24.01 27.78
C SER A 534 17.93 -23.61 26.32
N ARG A 535 17.72 -24.56 25.39
CA ARG A 535 17.40 -24.24 23.99
C ARG A 535 16.02 -23.55 23.90
N VAL A 536 15.77 -22.79 22.83
CA VAL A 536 14.49 -22.07 22.61
C VAL A 536 13.43 -23.00 22.01
N PHE A 537 12.25 -23.06 22.63
CA PHE A 537 11.10 -23.84 22.17
C PHE A 537 9.97 -22.96 21.61
N LEU A 538 9.29 -23.45 20.57
CA LEU A 538 8.27 -22.72 19.83
C LEU A 538 6.89 -23.42 19.86
N PRO A 539 5.79 -22.68 20.05
CA PRO A 539 4.44 -23.17 19.77
C PRO A 539 4.31 -23.69 18.33
N ILE A 540 3.57 -24.78 18.13
CA ILE A 540 3.52 -25.46 16.82
C ILE A 540 3.00 -24.56 15.69
N THR A 541 2.06 -23.65 15.97
CA THR A 541 1.56 -22.70 14.97
C THR A 541 2.62 -21.67 14.56
N TYR A 542 3.56 -21.35 15.45
CA TYR A 542 4.70 -20.46 15.19
C TYR A 542 5.73 -21.18 14.31
N VAL A 543 6.05 -22.45 14.62
CA VAL A 543 6.87 -23.35 13.79
C VAL A 543 6.31 -23.44 12.36
N LEU A 544 5.00 -23.71 12.25
CA LEU A 544 4.31 -23.83 10.97
C LEU A 544 4.25 -22.50 10.20
N SER A 545 4.09 -21.37 10.90
CA SER A 545 4.16 -20.05 10.27
C SER A 545 5.53 -19.76 9.69
N TYR A 546 6.63 -20.03 10.40
CA TYR A 546 7.97 -19.85 9.82
C TYR A 546 8.19 -20.75 8.60
N ALA A 547 7.79 -22.03 8.67
CA ALA A 547 7.83 -22.92 7.51
C ALA A 547 7.04 -22.34 6.32
N LEU A 548 5.84 -21.82 6.57
CA LEU A 548 5.02 -21.19 5.54
C LEU A 548 5.60 -19.87 5.02
N GLN A 549 6.28 -19.07 5.84
CA GLN A 549 6.95 -17.85 5.37
C GLN A 549 8.14 -18.18 4.46
N PHE A 550 8.94 -19.19 4.80
CA PHE A 550 9.99 -19.72 3.91
C PHE A 550 9.40 -20.22 2.58
N ALA A 551 8.29 -20.97 2.64
CA ALA A 551 7.61 -21.47 1.45
C ALA A 551 6.94 -20.36 0.63
N ALA A 552 6.31 -19.36 1.26
CA ALA A 552 5.66 -18.24 0.60
C ALA A 552 6.65 -17.39 -0.20
N LEU A 553 7.87 -17.24 0.31
CA LEU A 553 8.91 -16.45 -0.31
C LEU A 553 9.39 -17.05 -1.64
N THR A 554 9.69 -18.35 -1.66
CA THR A 554 10.06 -19.07 -2.89
C THR A 554 8.87 -19.37 -3.79
N ALA A 555 7.67 -19.54 -3.22
CA ALA A 555 6.42 -19.66 -3.97
C ALA A 555 6.06 -18.34 -4.68
N LEU A 556 6.35 -17.18 -4.08
CA LEU A 556 6.11 -15.88 -4.71
C LEU A 556 6.99 -15.71 -5.96
N ILE A 557 8.28 -16.01 -5.86
CA ILE A 557 9.21 -15.92 -7.00
C ILE A 557 8.78 -16.87 -8.12
N SER A 558 8.54 -18.15 -7.80
CA SER A 558 8.18 -19.17 -8.80
C SER A 558 6.77 -18.98 -9.38
N HIS A 559 5.75 -18.71 -8.57
CA HIS A 559 4.39 -18.44 -9.06
C HIS A 559 4.35 -17.18 -9.93
N THR A 560 5.04 -16.10 -9.51
CA THR A 560 5.14 -14.86 -10.31
C THR A 560 5.82 -15.13 -11.64
N ALA A 561 6.94 -15.87 -11.67
CA ALA A 561 7.64 -16.23 -12.91
C ALA A 561 6.80 -17.12 -13.85
N LEU A 562 5.99 -18.03 -13.31
CA LEU A 562 5.22 -19.02 -14.09
C LEU A 562 3.89 -18.51 -14.64
N TRP A 563 3.12 -17.76 -13.83
CA TRP A 563 1.82 -17.20 -14.25
C TRP A 563 1.99 -15.84 -14.92
N HIS A 564 2.74 -14.94 -14.29
CA HIS A 564 2.86 -13.54 -14.71
C HIS A 564 4.18 -13.22 -15.40
N GLY A 565 5.18 -14.10 -15.37
CA GLY A 565 6.53 -13.79 -15.88
C GLY A 565 6.56 -13.42 -17.36
N LYS A 566 5.67 -13.96 -18.19
CA LYS A 566 5.54 -13.52 -19.60
C LYS A 566 4.99 -12.11 -19.72
N ASP A 567 4.00 -11.76 -18.91
CA ASP A 567 3.39 -10.43 -18.89
C ASP A 567 4.34 -9.40 -18.27
N ILE A 568 4.99 -9.74 -17.17
CA ILE A 568 6.02 -8.93 -16.51
C ILE A 568 7.21 -8.73 -17.46
N VAL A 569 7.73 -9.76 -18.16
CA VAL A 569 8.81 -9.58 -19.13
C VAL A 569 8.36 -8.75 -20.34
N ARG A 570 7.12 -8.89 -20.81
CA ARG A 570 6.56 -8.04 -21.87
C ARG A 570 6.42 -6.58 -21.41
N GLN A 571 5.92 -6.34 -20.21
CA GLN A 571 5.72 -5.01 -19.65
C GLN A 571 7.04 -4.34 -19.23
N TRP A 572 7.99 -5.12 -18.73
CA TRP A 572 9.38 -4.73 -18.50
C TRP A 572 10.03 -4.32 -19.83
N ARG A 573 9.94 -5.14 -20.88
CA ARG A 573 10.49 -4.80 -22.22
C ARG A 573 9.86 -3.54 -22.80
N ARG A 574 8.54 -3.34 -22.63
CA ARG A 574 7.83 -2.10 -23.01
C ARG A 574 8.38 -0.89 -22.25
N SER A 575 8.39 -0.95 -20.92
CA SER A 575 8.94 0.12 -20.05
C SER A 575 10.42 0.42 -20.39
N TRP A 576 11.24 -0.60 -20.62
CA TRP A 576 12.65 -0.44 -21.03
C TRP A 576 12.85 -0.02 -22.48
N ALA A 577 11.83 -0.07 -23.34
CA ALA A 577 11.86 0.56 -24.66
C ALA A 577 11.44 2.03 -24.55
N GLU A 578 10.40 2.32 -23.76
CA GLU A 578 9.91 3.66 -23.41
C GLU A 578 11.04 4.52 -22.81
N ILE A 579 11.70 4.04 -21.75
CA ILE A 579 12.81 4.73 -21.06
C ILE A 579 14.00 5.01 -22.01
N ARG A 580 14.38 4.04 -22.85
CA ARG A 580 15.50 4.21 -23.80
C ARG A 580 15.16 5.12 -24.97
N ARG A 581 13.88 5.32 -25.31
CA ARG A 581 13.45 6.34 -26.27
C ARG A 581 13.55 7.74 -25.65
N THR A 582 13.11 7.92 -24.40
CA THR A 582 13.17 9.24 -23.71
C THR A 582 14.59 9.79 -23.60
N ALA A 583 15.61 8.92 -23.47
CA ALA A 583 17.02 9.32 -23.46
C ALA A 583 17.56 9.81 -24.82
N ASN A 584 16.84 9.56 -25.92
CA ASN A 584 17.23 9.93 -27.28
C ASN A 584 16.32 11.02 -27.88
N THR A 585 15.22 11.40 -27.21
CA THR A 585 14.33 12.48 -27.65
C THR A 585 14.74 13.80 -27.01
N ASP A 586 15.76 14.44 -27.57
CA ASP A 586 15.90 15.89 -27.44
C ASP A 586 14.67 16.60 -28.01
N TYR A 587 14.39 17.81 -27.52
CA TYR A 587 13.23 18.59 -27.94
C TYR A 587 13.43 19.16 -29.34
N GLU A 588 12.83 18.53 -30.35
CA GLU A 588 12.70 19.11 -31.69
C GLU A 588 11.53 20.12 -31.69
N PRO A 589 11.79 21.43 -31.88
CA PRO A 589 10.74 22.42 -31.89
C PRO A 589 9.88 22.30 -33.17
N LEU A 590 8.56 22.21 -32.99
CA LEU A 590 7.62 22.35 -34.11
C LEU A 590 7.91 23.65 -34.88
N PRO A 591 8.08 23.63 -36.22
CA PRO A 591 8.43 24.81 -37.01
C PRO A 591 7.40 25.94 -36.90
N ALA A 592 7.66 26.89 -36.01
CA ALA A 592 6.84 28.08 -35.78
C ALA A 592 7.04 29.14 -36.86
N ASN A 593 6.75 28.79 -38.13
CA ASN A 593 6.30 29.66 -39.23
C ASN A 593 6.23 28.88 -40.56
N ALA A 594 5.25 27.97 -40.70
CA ALA A 594 4.77 27.55 -42.02
C ALA A 594 3.85 28.65 -42.59
N GLY A 595 4.42 29.81 -42.91
CA GLY A 595 3.69 30.92 -43.53
C GLY A 595 3.15 30.51 -44.90
N SER A 596 1.90 30.84 -45.19
CA SER A 596 1.26 30.51 -46.46
C SER A 596 1.94 31.22 -47.64
N ASN A 597 2.72 30.48 -48.44
CA ASN A 597 2.82 30.58 -49.92
C ASN A 597 3.98 29.73 -50.47
N SER A 598 3.79 28.41 -50.54
CA SER A 598 4.54 27.53 -51.44
C SER A 598 3.63 26.41 -51.94
N ALA A 599 3.78 26.04 -53.22
CA ALA A 599 2.90 25.04 -53.84
C ALA A 599 3.25 23.61 -53.34
N PRO A 600 2.26 22.71 -53.18
CA PRO A 600 2.50 21.35 -52.71
C PRO A 600 3.23 20.53 -53.77
N ILE A 601 4.56 20.39 -53.62
CA ILE A 601 5.36 19.43 -54.39
C ILE A 601 5.04 18.04 -53.83
N SER A 602 4.33 17.23 -54.62
CA SER A 602 3.86 15.90 -54.22
C SER A 602 5.03 14.95 -53.89
N PRO A 603 5.09 14.35 -52.69
CA PRO A 603 5.97 13.23 -52.42
C PRO A 603 5.61 12.06 -53.34
N ARG A 604 6.60 11.50 -54.05
CA ARG A 604 6.40 10.31 -54.89
C ARG A 604 6.03 9.12 -54.00
N LEU A 605 4.86 8.50 -54.24
CA LEU A 605 4.53 7.21 -53.63
C LEU A 605 5.50 6.11 -54.13
N THR A 606 6.47 5.74 -53.29
CA THR A 606 7.06 4.39 -53.34
C THR A 606 6.09 3.42 -52.68
N ARG A 607 5.19 2.85 -53.49
CA ARG A 607 4.23 1.83 -53.08
C ARG A 607 4.94 0.51 -52.73
N SER A 608 5.17 0.25 -51.45
CA SER A 608 5.48 -1.08 -50.92
C SER A 608 4.24 -1.64 -50.23
N SER A 609 3.54 -2.55 -50.90
CA SER A 609 2.36 -3.25 -50.37
C SER A 609 2.69 -4.70 -50.10
N GLU A 610 2.70 -5.13 -48.84
CA GLU A 610 2.50 -6.52 -48.42
C GLU A 610 2.07 -6.57 -46.94
N GLU A 611 1.54 -7.70 -46.52
CA GLU A 611 0.63 -7.79 -45.36
C GLU A 611 1.37 -7.91 -44.01
N SER A 612 0.98 -7.09 -43.03
CA SER A 612 1.17 -7.40 -41.61
C SER A 612 0.04 -6.78 -40.77
N GLU A 613 -0.36 -7.47 -39.69
CA GLU A 613 -1.25 -6.88 -38.67
C GLU A 613 -0.62 -5.58 -38.12
N PRO A 614 -1.42 -4.56 -37.72
CA PRO A 614 -0.88 -3.34 -37.14
C PRO A 614 -0.04 -3.68 -35.90
N GLY A 615 1.27 -3.56 -36.07
CA GLY A 615 2.23 -4.17 -35.16
C GLY A 615 2.17 -3.61 -33.74
N LEU A 616 2.71 -4.40 -32.81
CA LEU A 616 3.01 -3.98 -31.43
C LEU A 616 3.78 -2.64 -31.36
N GLU A 617 4.44 -2.27 -32.45
CA GLU A 617 5.24 -1.06 -32.64
C GLU A 617 4.39 0.22 -32.71
N ASP A 618 3.19 0.21 -33.32
CA ASP A 618 2.28 1.39 -33.34
C ASP A 618 1.85 1.74 -31.89
N LEU A 619 1.52 0.71 -31.08
CA LEU A 619 1.22 0.84 -29.64
C LEU A 619 2.46 1.09 -28.75
N LEU A 620 3.68 1.01 -29.30
CA LEU A 620 4.91 1.44 -28.63
C LEU A 620 5.28 2.89 -28.95
N ASN A 621 4.71 3.47 -30.01
CA ASN A 621 5.00 4.83 -30.47
C ASN A 621 4.15 5.90 -29.75
N SER A 622 3.00 5.55 -29.16
CA SER A 622 2.19 6.45 -28.34
C SER A 622 2.74 6.62 -26.92
N GLU A 623 3.35 7.77 -26.61
CA GLU A 623 3.63 8.19 -25.22
C GLU A 623 2.32 8.37 -24.43
N ASP A 624 2.28 7.93 -23.16
CA ASP A 624 1.10 8.08 -22.31
C ASP A 624 0.73 9.56 -22.11
N VAL A 625 -0.55 9.89 -22.33
CA VAL A 625 -1.09 11.25 -22.25
C VAL A 625 -0.81 11.92 -20.91
N HIS A 626 -0.71 11.17 -19.80
CA HIS A 626 -0.38 11.76 -18.50
C HIS A 626 1.11 12.14 -18.38
N ASN A 627 2.04 11.38 -18.96
CA ASN A 627 3.45 11.78 -19.01
C ASN A 627 3.62 13.01 -19.91
N ARG A 628 2.94 13.03 -21.08
CA ARG A 628 2.85 14.17 -22.01
C ARG A 628 2.36 15.45 -21.33
N LEU A 629 1.33 15.37 -20.48
CA LEU A 629 0.85 16.49 -19.66
C LEU A 629 1.86 16.91 -18.58
N MET A 630 2.45 15.93 -17.88
CA MET A 630 3.37 16.19 -16.77
C MET A 630 4.68 16.87 -17.21
N ARG A 631 5.10 16.75 -18.48
CA ARG A 631 6.23 17.50 -19.07
C ARG A 631 6.11 19.03 -18.89
N ARG A 632 4.91 19.58 -18.66
CA ARG A 632 4.70 21.02 -18.37
C ARG A 632 5.22 21.45 -16.99
N TYR A 633 5.33 20.53 -16.04
CA TYR A 633 5.77 20.84 -14.68
C TYR A 633 7.26 20.60 -14.51
N GLU A 634 7.96 21.55 -13.90
CA GLU A 634 9.38 21.37 -13.59
C GLU A 634 9.60 20.19 -12.65
N ASP A 635 10.38 19.21 -13.11
CA ASP A 635 10.68 18.01 -12.36
C ASP A 635 11.60 18.30 -11.15
N VAL A 636 11.58 17.43 -10.14
CA VAL A 636 12.54 17.50 -9.02
C VAL A 636 13.92 17.09 -9.54
N PRO A 637 14.99 17.88 -9.35
CA PRO A 637 16.33 17.48 -9.75
C PRO A 637 16.80 16.23 -9.02
N ILE A 638 17.48 15.32 -9.71
CA ILE A 638 17.87 14.02 -9.12
C ILE A 638 18.80 14.17 -7.89
N TYR A 639 19.60 15.25 -7.86
CA TYR A 639 20.48 15.55 -6.73
C TYR A 639 19.74 15.83 -5.42
N TRP A 640 18.45 16.20 -5.44
CA TRP A 640 17.65 16.37 -4.22
C TRP A 640 17.48 15.02 -3.51
N TYR A 641 17.05 13.99 -4.26
CA TYR A 641 16.88 12.63 -3.73
C TYR A 641 18.21 11.99 -3.31
N ILE A 642 19.28 12.23 -4.08
CA ILE A 642 20.63 11.75 -3.73
C ILE A 642 21.13 12.40 -2.44
N LEU A 643 21.01 13.73 -2.31
CA LEU A 643 21.42 14.46 -1.10
C LEU A 643 20.62 14.03 0.13
N THR A 644 19.31 13.84 0.00
CA THR A 644 18.46 13.28 1.06
C THR A 644 18.89 11.85 1.42
N GLY A 645 19.17 10.99 0.43
CA GLY A 645 19.61 9.61 0.66
C GLY A 645 20.96 9.52 1.37
N VAL A 646 21.97 10.23 0.86
CA VAL A 646 23.32 10.28 1.44
C VAL A 646 23.29 10.89 2.83
N GLY A 647 22.52 11.98 3.05
CA GLY A 647 22.36 12.59 4.37
C GLY A 647 21.72 11.64 5.40
N MET A 648 20.64 10.93 5.03
CA MET A 648 20.01 9.96 5.93
C MET A 648 20.88 8.70 6.14
N ALA A 649 21.63 8.26 5.13
CA ALA A 649 22.58 7.16 5.27
C ALA A 649 23.75 7.54 6.19
N ALA A 650 24.27 8.77 6.10
CA ALA A 650 25.30 9.28 7.00
C ALA A 650 24.80 9.38 8.46
N ILE A 651 23.57 9.88 8.68
CA ILE A 651 22.92 9.84 9.99
C ILE A 651 22.76 8.40 10.48
N GLY A 652 22.35 7.48 9.61
CA GLY A 652 22.21 6.07 9.95
C GLY A 652 23.54 5.41 10.36
N MET A 653 24.63 5.68 9.63
CA MET A 653 25.97 5.20 9.99
C MET A 653 26.44 5.79 11.32
N PHE A 654 26.19 7.09 11.56
CA PHE A 654 26.47 7.72 12.86
C PHE A 654 25.69 7.06 13.99
N VAL A 655 24.38 6.81 13.82
CA VAL A 655 23.56 6.11 14.83
C VAL A 655 24.11 4.72 15.12
N VAL A 656 24.48 3.97 14.09
CA VAL A 656 24.96 2.59 14.18
C VAL A 656 26.34 2.47 14.85
N GLU A 657 27.24 3.43 14.62
CA GLU A 657 28.62 3.39 15.14
C GLU A 657 28.78 4.11 16.50
N TYR A 658 28.00 5.17 16.77
CA TYR A 658 28.11 5.97 18.02
C TYR A 658 27.35 5.36 19.20
N TYR A 659 26.25 4.65 18.96
CA TYR A 659 25.44 4.01 20.00
C TYR A 659 25.74 2.50 20.07
N PRO A 660 25.54 1.83 21.23
CA PRO A 660 25.86 0.41 21.42
C PRO A 660 24.84 -0.54 20.75
N ILE A 661 24.70 -0.45 19.42
CA ILE A 661 23.95 -1.39 18.57
C ILE A 661 24.81 -2.64 18.26
N TYR A 662 26.14 -2.50 18.26
CA TYR A 662 27.12 -3.52 17.86
C TYR A 662 26.96 -4.03 16.41
N LEU A 663 26.29 -3.27 15.53
CA LEU A 663 26.35 -3.45 14.08
C LEU A 663 27.48 -2.56 13.54
N PRO A 664 28.39 -3.03 12.67
CA PRO A 664 29.38 -2.15 12.05
C PRO A 664 28.75 -1.32 10.92
N TRP A 665 29.28 -0.13 10.64
CA TRP A 665 28.78 0.75 9.55
C TRP A 665 28.60 0.05 8.19
N TYR A 666 29.48 -0.88 7.80
CA TYR A 666 29.34 -1.63 6.54
C TYR A 666 28.18 -2.63 6.55
N GLY A 667 27.73 -3.08 7.73
CA GLY A 667 26.52 -3.89 7.91
C GLY A 667 25.25 -3.09 7.57
N LEU A 668 25.23 -1.79 7.89
CA LEU A 668 24.14 -0.90 7.44
C LEU A 668 24.14 -0.76 5.91
N LEU A 669 25.31 -0.54 5.28
CA LEU A 669 25.43 -0.47 3.83
C LEU A 669 25.01 -1.77 3.13
N LEU A 670 25.28 -2.94 3.73
CA LEU A 670 24.81 -4.23 3.25
C LEU A 670 23.27 -4.32 3.29
N ALA A 671 22.62 -3.92 4.39
CA ALA A 671 21.16 -3.89 4.50
C ALA A 671 20.51 -2.98 3.44
N LEU A 672 21.08 -1.78 3.24
CA LEU A 672 20.62 -0.82 2.24
C LEU A 672 20.86 -1.32 0.80
N SER A 673 21.97 -2.01 0.54
CA SER A 673 22.29 -2.61 -0.76
C SER A 673 21.30 -3.72 -1.13
N ILE A 674 20.97 -4.61 -0.18
CA ILE A 674 19.96 -5.67 -0.37
C ILE A 674 18.60 -5.05 -0.68
N GLY A 675 18.21 -4.01 0.07
CA GLY A 675 16.99 -3.25 -0.19
C GLY A 675 16.97 -2.66 -1.60
N ALA A 676 18.01 -1.90 -1.98
CA ALA A 676 18.11 -1.23 -3.27
C ALA A 676 18.10 -2.20 -4.48
N ILE A 677 18.81 -3.32 -4.40
CA ILE A 677 18.86 -4.33 -5.47
C ILE A 677 17.48 -4.98 -5.67
N LEU A 678 16.78 -5.31 -4.59
CA LEU A 678 15.46 -5.94 -4.64
C LEU A 678 14.32 -4.94 -4.86
N PHE A 679 14.59 -3.63 -4.71
CA PHE A 679 13.60 -2.55 -4.85
C PHE A 679 12.95 -2.52 -6.24
N ILE A 680 13.74 -2.54 -7.32
CA ILE A 680 13.20 -2.43 -8.69
C ILE A 680 12.36 -3.68 -9.07
N PRO A 681 12.81 -4.93 -8.83
CA PRO A 681 11.98 -6.12 -9.04
C PRO A 681 10.69 -6.12 -8.23
N ILE A 682 10.75 -5.83 -6.92
CA ILE A 682 9.54 -5.81 -6.06
C ILE A 682 8.62 -4.66 -6.46
N GLY A 683 9.18 -3.50 -6.81
CA GLY A 683 8.44 -2.33 -7.27
C GLY A 683 7.72 -2.55 -8.59
N ILE A 684 8.30 -3.26 -9.55
CA ILE A 684 7.63 -3.57 -10.82
C ILE A 684 6.55 -4.66 -10.63
N VAL A 685 6.76 -5.63 -9.74
CA VAL A 685 5.68 -6.56 -9.35
C VAL A 685 4.54 -5.78 -8.68
N MET A 686 4.82 -4.91 -7.71
CA MET A 686 3.81 -4.10 -7.01
C MET A 686 3.11 -3.08 -7.92
N ALA A 687 3.81 -2.46 -8.88
CA ALA A 687 3.22 -1.53 -9.83
C ALA A 687 2.25 -2.19 -10.83
N ILE A 688 2.35 -3.51 -11.03
CA ILE A 688 1.53 -4.28 -11.99
C ILE A 688 0.47 -5.13 -11.25
N THR A 689 0.89 -6.00 -10.33
CA THR A 689 0.01 -6.93 -9.60
C THR A 689 -0.48 -6.39 -8.26
N ASN A 690 0.21 -5.37 -7.72
CA ASN A 690 -0.02 -4.81 -6.39
C ASN A 690 0.13 -5.82 -5.24
N GLN A 691 0.88 -6.91 -5.49
CA GLN A 691 1.31 -7.83 -4.45
C GLN A 691 2.73 -7.45 -4.00
N GLN A 692 2.85 -7.01 -2.75
CA GLN A 692 4.13 -6.66 -2.14
C GLN A 692 4.85 -7.92 -1.62
N SER A 693 6.17 -8.01 -1.87
CA SER A 693 7.03 -9.02 -1.22
C SER A 693 7.59 -8.48 0.09
N SER A 694 7.63 -9.30 1.15
CA SER A 694 8.28 -8.93 2.41
C SER A 694 9.77 -9.27 2.39
N LEU A 695 10.62 -8.28 2.63
CA LEU A 695 12.07 -8.46 2.82
C LEU A 695 12.44 -8.80 4.27
N TYR A 696 11.52 -8.62 5.23
CA TYR A 696 11.77 -8.69 6.68
C TYR A 696 12.58 -9.94 7.09
N LEU A 697 12.08 -11.12 6.72
CA LEU A 697 12.71 -12.40 7.08
C LEU A 697 14.03 -12.65 6.33
N ILE A 698 14.21 -12.14 5.10
CA ILE A 698 15.49 -12.21 4.38
C ILE A 698 16.55 -11.40 5.14
N CYS A 699 16.21 -10.18 5.56
CA CYS A 699 17.15 -9.33 6.29
C CYS A 699 17.54 -9.95 7.64
N GLN A 700 16.59 -10.56 8.35
CA GLN A 700 16.88 -11.31 9.59
C GLN A 700 17.80 -12.51 9.35
N LEU A 701 17.51 -13.32 8.33
CA LEU A 701 18.32 -14.49 7.99
C LEU A 701 19.75 -14.09 7.59
N ILE A 702 19.91 -13.08 6.74
CA ILE A 702 21.23 -12.61 6.27
C ILE A 702 22.02 -12.00 7.43
N CYS A 703 21.41 -11.14 8.26
CA CYS A 703 22.11 -10.56 9.41
C CYS A 703 22.47 -11.62 10.45
N GLY A 704 21.61 -12.61 10.70
CA GLY A 704 21.88 -13.71 11.61
C GLY A 704 23.03 -14.63 11.16
N VAL A 705 23.27 -14.76 9.85
CA VAL A 705 24.45 -15.46 9.31
C VAL A 705 25.71 -14.59 9.35
N ALA A 706 25.59 -13.29 9.02
CA ALA A 706 26.75 -12.38 8.89
C ALA A 706 27.27 -11.82 10.23
N PHE A 707 26.37 -11.59 11.20
CA PHE A 707 26.66 -10.97 12.49
C PHE A 707 25.98 -11.76 13.64
N PRO A 708 26.32 -13.05 13.84
CA PRO A 708 25.70 -13.89 14.86
C PRO A 708 25.96 -13.38 16.28
N GLY A 709 25.03 -13.66 17.20
CA GLY A 709 25.16 -13.33 18.63
C GLY A 709 24.86 -11.87 18.98
N ARG A 710 24.27 -11.09 18.06
CA ARG A 710 24.02 -9.64 18.19
C ARG A 710 22.54 -9.29 17.94
N PRO A 711 21.67 -9.30 18.98
CA PRO A 711 20.22 -9.06 18.82
C PRO A 711 19.88 -7.68 18.25
N VAL A 712 20.40 -6.62 18.86
CA VAL A 712 20.08 -5.23 18.49
C VAL A 712 20.58 -4.92 17.08
N ALA A 713 21.77 -5.42 16.72
CA ALA A 713 22.30 -5.34 15.36
C ALA A 713 21.35 -5.94 14.32
N ASN A 714 20.80 -7.14 14.59
CA ASN A 714 19.84 -7.80 13.71
C ASN A 714 18.52 -7.02 13.57
N MET A 715 18.00 -6.47 14.66
CA MET A 715 16.79 -5.62 14.67
C MET A 715 16.99 -4.35 13.82
N VAL A 716 18.12 -3.67 13.99
CA VAL A 716 18.44 -2.43 13.27
C VAL A 716 18.72 -2.71 11.79
N PHE A 717 19.52 -3.74 11.45
CA PHE A 717 19.77 -4.19 10.08
C PHE A 717 18.46 -4.50 9.35
N THR A 718 17.59 -5.28 9.99
CA THR A 718 16.28 -5.66 9.45
C THR A 718 15.40 -4.44 9.22
N THR A 719 15.37 -3.52 10.18
CA THR A 719 14.61 -2.27 10.07
C THR A 719 15.07 -1.43 8.87
N TYR A 720 16.37 -1.19 8.71
CA TYR A 720 16.86 -0.41 7.57
C TYR A 720 16.61 -1.09 6.21
N GLY A 721 16.86 -2.39 6.08
CA GLY A 721 16.63 -3.10 4.81
C GLY A 721 15.16 -3.18 4.40
N TYR A 722 14.28 -3.48 5.37
CA TYR A 722 12.84 -3.62 5.14
C TYR A 722 12.13 -2.25 5.00
N ILE A 723 12.35 -1.30 5.90
CA ILE A 723 11.58 -0.06 5.96
C ILE A 723 11.95 0.91 4.83
N THR A 724 13.24 1.04 4.50
CA THR A 724 13.67 1.83 3.33
C THR A 724 12.94 1.36 2.06
N SER A 725 12.84 0.04 1.89
CA SER A 725 12.19 -0.57 0.74
C SER A 725 10.66 -0.38 0.77
N THR A 726 10.01 -0.68 1.88
CA THR A 726 8.54 -0.60 1.97
C THR A 726 7.99 0.82 1.94
N GLN A 727 8.68 1.79 2.58
CA GLN A 727 8.29 3.20 2.51
C GLN A 727 8.64 3.81 1.15
N GLY A 728 9.80 3.47 0.55
CA GLY A 728 10.12 3.87 -0.82
C GLY A 728 9.09 3.41 -1.86
N LEU A 729 8.53 2.21 -1.71
CA LEU A 729 7.44 1.73 -2.57
C LEU A 729 6.14 2.50 -2.38
N LYS A 730 5.80 2.91 -1.14
CA LYS A 730 4.66 3.81 -0.88
C LYS A 730 4.88 5.20 -1.49
N PHE A 731 6.08 5.78 -1.34
CA PHE A 731 6.41 7.06 -1.99
C PHE A 731 6.36 6.95 -3.52
N SER A 732 6.75 5.81 -4.10
CA SER A 732 6.62 5.53 -5.54
C SER A 732 5.15 5.46 -5.97
N SER A 733 4.29 4.83 -5.17
CA SER A 733 2.83 4.83 -5.37
C SER A 733 2.24 6.23 -5.31
N ASP A 734 2.66 7.06 -4.34
CA ASP A 734 2.19 8.44 -4.20
C ASP A 734 2.70 9.35 -5.33
N LEU A 735 3.93 9.13 -5.82
CA LEU A 735 4.44 9.80 -7.02
C LEU A 735 3.59 9.46 -8.26
N LYS A 736 3.12 8.21 -8.42
CA LYS A 736 2.18 7.84 -9.48
C LYS A 736 0.80 8.48 -9.27
N LEU A 737 0.30 8.56 -8.04
CA LEU A 737 -0.94 9.26 -7.73
C LEU A 737 -0.85 10.76 -8.07
N GLY A 738 0.26 11.43 -7.72
CA GLY A 738 0.53 12.82 -8.11
C GLY A 738 0.62 13.02 -9.63
N HIS A 739 1.20 12.06 -10.34
CA HIS A 739 1.25 12.03 -11.81
C HIS A 739 -0.16 11.88 -12.43
N TYR A 740 -1.02 11.02 -11.88
CA TYR A 740 -2.41 10.89 -12.33
C TYR A 740 -3.26 12.13 -12.01
N MET A 741 -3.01 12.80 -10.88
CA MET A 741 -3.75 14.01 -10.44
C MET A 741 -3.12 15.33 -10.92
N LYS A 742 -2.05 15.28 -11.72
CA LYS A 742 -1.32 16.45 -12.27
C LYS A 742 -0.93 17.46 -11.20
N ILE A 743 -0.21 16.96 -10.20
CA ILE A 743 0.38 17.73 -9.10
C ILE A 743 1.86 18.00 -9.40
N PRO A 744 2.35 19.26 -9.37
CA PRO A 744 3.75 19.58 -9.65
C PRO A 744 4.73 18.80 -8.75
N PRO A 745 5.74 18.09 -9.31
CA PRO A 745 6.64 17.21 -8.53
C PRO A 745 7.37 17.92 -7.38
N LYS A 746 7.76 19.19 -7.57
CA LYS A 746 8.44 20.01 -6.55
C LYS A 746 7.56 20.34 -5.34
N ILE A 747 6.24 20.49 -5.53
CA ILE A 747 5.30 20.63 -4.40
C ILE A 747 5.22 19.29 -3.66
N LEU A 748 5.08 18.19 -4.41
CA LEU A 748 4.87 16.87 -3.83
C LEU A 748 6.05 16.41 -2.95
N PHE A 749 7.29 16.58 -3.43
CA PHE A 749 8.50 16.26 -2.66
C PHE A 749 8.55 17.02 -1.33
N ASN A 750 8.36 18.35 -1.36
CA ASN A 750 8.42 19.20 -0.18
C ASN A 750 7.29 18.87 0.82
N LEU A 751 6.09 18.59 0.31
CA LEU A 751 4.93 18.21 1.11
C LEU A 751 5.15 16.87 1.81
N GLN A 752 5.55 15.84 1.07
CA GLN A 752 5.80 14.50 1.61
C GLN A 752 6.96 14.52 2.63
N LEU A 753 8.08 15.19 2.32
CA LEU A 753 9.24 15.27 3.23
C LEU A 753 8.87 15.98 4.54
N THR A 754 8.13 17.09 4.46
CA THR A 754 7.66 17.84 5.65
C THR A 754 6.69 17.01 6.48
N ALA A 755 5.74 16.32 5.84
CA ALA A 755 4.79 15.43 6.50
C ALA A 755 5.51 14.29 7.24
N THR A 756 6.53 13.67 6.62
CA THR A 756 7.36 12.62 7.26
C THR A 756 8.14 13.12 8.47
N ILE A 757 8.76 14.30 8.39
CA ILE A 757 9.50 14.89 9.51
C ILE A 757 8.55 15.17 10.68
N VAL A 758 7.41 15.81 10.40
CA VAL A 758 6.40 16.16 11.42
C VAL A 758 5.78 14.90 12.04
N SER A 759 5.43 13.88 11.25
CA SER A 759 4.89 12.62 11.80
C SER A 759 5.90 11.83 12.61
N SER A 760 7.17 11.77 12.16
CA SER A 760 8.23 11.07 12.90
C SER A 760 8.47 11.70 14.27
N LEU A 761 8.57 13.04 14.33
CA LEU A 761 8.73 13.77 15.60
C LEU A 761 7.50 13.64 16.50
N THR A 762 6.29 13.70 15.92
CA THR A 762 5.03 13.49 16.66
C THR A 762 4.96 12.09 17.26
N GLN A 763 5.33 11.07 16.48
CA GLN A 763 5.37 9.67 16.92
C GLN A 763 6.34 9.50 18.10
N ILE A 764 7.57 9.99 18.01
CA ILE A 764 8.53 9.88 19.12
C ILE A 764 8.04 10.62 20.37
N GLY A 765 7.41 11.79 20.22
CA GLY A 765 6.80 12.53 21.33
C GLY A 765 5.74 11.71 22.06
N VAL A 766 4.82 11.09 21.30
CA VAL A 766 3.79 10.19 21.84
C VAL A 766 4.40 8.94 22.46
N LEU A 767 5.42 8.33 21.83
CA LEU A 767 6.09 7.14 22.37
C LEU A 767 6.72 7.42 23.74
N ASN A 768 7.51 8.49 23.87
CA ASN A 768 8.14 8.84 25.14
C ASN A 768 7.10 9.24 26.19
N TRP A 769 5.97 9.84 25.80
CA TRP A 769 4.87 10.05 26.71
C TRP A 769 4.26 8.71 27.20
N MET A 770 3.95 7.78 26.30
CA MET A 770 3.42 6.45 26.66
C MET A 770 4.38 5.66 27.58
N LEU A 771 5.67 5.62 27.25
CA LEU A 771 6.68 4.83 27.99
C LEU A 771 6.91 5.33 29.42
N ASN A 772 6.60 6.60 29.71
CA ASN A 772 6.73 7.25 31.01
C ASN A 772 5.42 7.33 31.81
N PHE A 773 4.27 7.56 31.14
CA PHE A 773 2.98 7.77 31.81
C PHE A 773 2.10 6.52 31.92
N ILE A 774 2.38 5.43 31.17
CA ILE A 774 1.60 4.18 31.23
C ILE A 774 2.36 3.16 32.11
N PRO A 775 1.96 2.94 33.38
CA PRO A 775 2.61 1.96 34.23
C PRO A 775 2.37 0.54 33.69
N GLY A 776 3.40 -0.29 33.72
CA GLY A 776 3.33 -1.67 33.22
C GLY A 776 3.11 -1.78 31.70
N ILE A 777 3.37 -0.74 30.91
CA ILE A 777 3.36 -0.83 29.44
C ILE A 777 4.23 -2.01 28.94
N CYS A 778 3.75 -2.69 27.91
CA CYS A 778 4.28 -3.94 27.35
C CYS A 778 4.13 -5.18 28.24
N THR A 779 3.73 -5.05 29.50
CA THR A 779 3.55 -6.19 30.40
C THR A 779 2.21 -6.91 30.16
N PRO A 780 2.15 -8.22 30.45
CA PRO A 780 0.93 -8.98 30.71
C PRO A 780 -0.22 -8.29 31.49
N GLN A 781 0.07 -7.39 32.44
CA GLN A 781 -0.92 -6.72 33.29
C GLN A 781 -1.13 -5.23 32.93
N ALA A 782 -0.73 -4.80 31.73
CA ALA A 782 -0.87 -3.41 31.28
C ALA A 782 -2.33 -2.91 31.34
N ILE A 783 -2.52 -1.72 31.91
CA ILE A 783 -3.84 -1.07 31.98
C ILE A 783 -4.35 -0.81 30.55
N ASN A 784 -5.62 -1.10 30.26
CA ASN A 784 -6.30 -0.84 28.99
C ASN A 784 -5.76 -1.58 27.73
N GLY A 785 -4.94 -2.62 27.90
CA GLY A 785 -4.53 -3.55 26.82
C GLY A 785 -3.19 -3.27 26.15
N PHE A 786 -2.33 -2.41 26.73
CA PHE A 786 -1.04 -2.00 26.14
C PHE A 786 0.09 -3.03 26.31
N THR A 787 -0.01 -4.23 25.74
CA THR A 787 1.02 -5.28 25.89
C THR A 787 2.11 -5.28 24.80
N CYS A 788 2.19 -4.24 23.96
CA CYS A 788 3.22 -4.04 22.92
C CYS A 788 3.42 -5.26 22.01
N PRO A 789 2.39 -5.63 21.22
CA PRO A 789 2.34 -6.95 20.62
C PRO A 789 3.28 -7.19 19.45
N ILE A 790 3.54 -6.17 18.63
CA ILE A 790 4.44 -6.31 17.47
C ILE A 790 5.87 -6.37 17.96
N ALA A 791 6.26 -5.40 18.79
CA ALA A 791 7.48 -5.42 19.59
C ALA A 791 7.75 -6.80 20.21
N ARG A 792 6.74 -7.49 20.79
CA ARG A 792 6.94 -8.86 21.33
C ARG A 792 7.25 -9.91 20.26
N VAL A 793 6.57 -9.90 19.11
CA VAL A 793 6.85 -10.82 17.98
C VAL A 793 8.20 -10.51 17.32
N HIS A 794 8.55 -9.22 17.22
CA HIS A 794 9.80 -8.72 16.65
C HIS A 794 11.00 -9.05 17.56
N PHE A 795 10.86 -8.86 18.88
CA PHE A 795 11.79 -9.30 19.91
C PHE A 795 12.00 -10.83 19.88
N ASN A 796 10.94 -11.61 19.75
CA ASN A 796 11.09 -13.05 19.58
C ASN A 796 11.86 -13.40 18.29
N GLY A 797 11.64 -12.64 17.20
CA GLY A 797 12.46 -12.70 16.00
C GLY A 797 13.95 -12.37 16.25
N SER A 798 14.27 -11.39 17.09
CA SER A 798 15.67 -11.04 17.40
C SER A 798 16.36 -12.09 18.28
N ILE A 799 15.64 -12.78 19.19
CA ILE A 799 16.16 -13.96 19.91
C ILE A 799 16.57 -15.05 18.92
N LEU A 800 15.64 -15.49 18.06
CA LEU A 800 15.86 -16.61 17.14
C LEU A 800 16.97 -16.29 16.13
N TRP A 801 16.85 -15.15 15.45
CA TRP A 801 17.69 -14.82 14.31
C TRP A 801 18.97 -14.07 14.68
N GLY A 802 18.96 -13.30 15.78
CA GLY A 802 20.09 -12.47 16.20
C GLY A 802 20.92 -13.08 17.33
N VAL A 803 20.28 -13.59 18.39
CA VAL A 803 20.96 -14.15 19.57
C VAL A 803 21.45 -15.58 19.29
N VAL A 804 20.53 -16.53 19.14
CA VAL A 804 20.85 -17.97 18.95
C VAL A 804 21.47 -18.19 17.57
N GLY A 805 20.90 -17.53 16.55
CA GLY A 805 21.39 -17.48 15.18
C GLY A 805 20.92 -18.66 14.31
N PRO A 806 20.86 -18.48 12.98
CA PRO A 806 20.39 -19.51 12.05
C PRO A 806 21.16 -20.83 12.14
N GLN A 807 22.47 -20.75 12.43
CA GLN A 807 23.35 -21.92 12.48
C GLN A 807 22.97 -22.89 13.60
N ARG A 808 22.74 -22.41 14.83
CA ARG A 808 22.33 -23.25 15.97
C ARG A 808 20.87 -23.70 15.88
N PHE A 809 20.01 -22.95 15.18
CA PHE A 809 18.58 -23.22 15.10
C PHE A 809 18.17 -24.15 13.94
N PHE A 810 18.87 -24.06 12.80
CA PHE A 810 18.56 -24.82 11.56
C PHE A 810 19.72 -25.69 11.05
N GLY A 811 20.88 -25.69 11.70
CA GLY A 811 22.06 -26.45 11.29
C GLY A 811 21.94 -27.98 11.45
N PRO A 812 22.97 -28.75 11.09
CA PRO A 812 23.04 -30.19 11.35
C PRO A 812 22.80 -30.50 12.84
N GLY A 813 21.93 -31.47 13.14
CA GLY A 813 21.53 -31.80 14.52
C GLY A 813 20.46 -30.89 15.14
N ALA A 814 20.20 -29.70 14.59
CA ALA A 814 19.26 -28.75 15.20
C ALA A 814 17.78 -29.17 15.03
N LEU A 815 16.99 -28.97 16.09
CA LEU A 815 15.58 -29.38 16.19
C LEU A 815 14.69 -28.88 15.03
N TYR A 816 14.95 -27.66 14.54
CA TYR A 816 14.13 -27.01 13.51
C TYR A 816 14.74 -27.09 12.10
N ARG A 817 15.84 -27.83 11.89
CA ARG A 817 16.42 -28.11 10.57
C ARG A 817 15.39 -28.54 9.50
N PRO A 818 14.33 -29.33 9.80
CA PRO A 818 13.32 -29.69 8.81
C PRO A 818 12.62 -28.50 8.13
N LEU A 819 12.51 -27.34 8.79
CA LEU A 819 11.82 -26.17 8.24
C LEU A 819 12.52 -25.59 7.01
N VAL A 820 13.84 -25.79 6.86
CA VAL A 820 14.60 -25.29 5.69
C VAL A 820 14.10 -25.91 4.38
N TRP A 821 13.57 -27.15 4.43
CA TRP A 821 12.98 -27.80 3.25
C TRP A 821 11.71 -27.09 2.75
N ALA A 822 11.08 -26.24 3.56
CA ALA A 822 9.92 -25.47 3.14
C ALA A 822 10.27 -24.45 2.03
N PHE A 823 11.53 -23.97 1.93
CA PHE A 823 11.98 -23.20 0.77
C PHE A 823 11.88 -23.99 -0.53
N LEU A 824 12.20 -25.29 -0.51
CA LEU A 824 12.12 -26.17 -1.69
C LEU A 824 10.66 -26.56 -2.00
N VAL A 825 9.84 -26.84 -0.97
CA VAL A 825 8.39 -27.04 -1.14
C VAL A 825 7.74 -25.80 -1.77
N GLY A 826 8.10 -24.61 -1.30
CA GLY A 826 7.63 -23.33 -1.84
C GLY A 826 8.04 -23.10 -3.29
N ALA A 827 9.27 -23.43 -3.66
CA ALA A 827 9.73 -23.32 -5.05
C ALA A 827 9.04 -24.31 -6.00
N LEU A 828 8.78 -25.55 -5.54
CA LEU A 828 8.28 -26.64 -6.37
C LEU A 828 6.74 -26.68 -6.48
N ALA A 829 5.99 -26.28 -5.45
CA ALA A 829 4.54 -26.39 -5.47
C ALA A 829 3.86 -25.58 -6.61
N PRO A 830 4.27 -24.31 -6.91
CA PRO A 830 3.77 -23.58 -8.07
C PRO A 830 4.10 -24.25 -9.41
N ILE A 831 5.29 -24.86 -9.54
CA ILE A 831 5.68 -25.62 -10.75
C ILE A 831 4.74 -26.82 -10.94
N GLY A 832 4.44 -27.55 -9.87
CA GLY A 832 3.52 -28.69 -9.89
C GLY A 832 2.11 -28.32 -10.38
N ILE A 833 1.48 -27.30 -9.78
CA ILE A 833 0.16 -26.83 -10.24
C ILE A 833 0.22 -26.22 -11.64
N TRP A 834 1.29 -25.51 -12.01
CA TRP A 834 1.44 -24.95 -13.35
C TRP A 834 1.46 -26.04 -14.43
N LEU A 835 2.23 -27.12 -14.21
CA LEU A 835 2.26 -28.27 -15.10
C LEU A 835 0.88 -28.95 -15.20
N ALA A 836 0.21 -29.20 -14.07
CA ALA A 836 -1.12 -29.80 -14.05
C ALA A 836 -2.21 -28.92 -14.70
N ALA A 837 -2.12 -27.60 -14.57
CA ALA A 837 -3.07 -26.65 -15.14
C ALA A 837 -2.80 -26.32 -16.63
N ARG A 838 -1.59 -26.60 -17.14
CA ARG A 838 -1.13 -26.20 -18.49
C ARG A 838 -2.07 -26.64 -19.61
N ASN A 839 -2.65 -27.84 -19.51
CA ASN A 839 -3.48 -28.42 -20.57
C ASN A 839 -4.98 -28.09 -20.45
N ASN A 840 -5.47 -27.55 -19.32
CA ASN A 840 -6.90 -27.27 -19.13
C ASN A 840 -7.14 -25.81 -18.68
N ARG A 841 -7.37 -24.93 -19.68
CA ARG A 841 -7.62 -23.50 -19.47
C ARG A 841 -8.83 -23.17 -18.57
N LYS A 842 -9.79 -24.10 -18.41
CA LYS A 842 -11.00 -23.92 -17.57
C LYS A 842 -10.83 -24.47 -16.14
N SER A 843 -9.70 -25.12 -15.83
CA SER A 843 -9.50 -25.79 -14.53
C SER A 843 -9.45 -24.81 -13.34
N ILE A 844 -10.10 -25.20 -12.24
CA ILE A 844 -10.04 -24.50 -10.94
C ILE A 844 -8.59 -24.45 -10.42
N LEU A 845 -7.72 -25.39 -10.81
CA LEU A 845 -6.30 -25.40 -10.40
C LEU A 845 -5.51 -24.17 -10.88
N ARG A 846 -5.88 -23.55 -12.01
CA ARG A 846 -5.25 -22.28 -12.44
C ARG A 846 -5.59 -21.12 -11.50
N LYS A 847 -6.66 -21.28 -10.72
CA LYS A 847 -7.12 -20.41 -9.64
C LYS A 847 -6.58 -20.90 -8.27
N VAL A 848 -5.32 -21.30 -8.20
CA VAL A 848 -4.60 -21.54 -6.94
C VAL A 848 -3.29 -20.76 -6.98
N ASN A 849 -3.07 -19.91 -5.97
CA ASN A 849 -1.86 -19.11 -5.80
C ASN A 849 -1.20 -19.51 -4.47
N PHE A 850 -0.16 -20.33 -4.56
CA PHE A 850 0.59 -20.80 -3.38
C PHE A 850 1.33 -19.68 -2.63
N ALA A 851 1.71 -18.59 -3.30
CA ALA A 851 2.32 -17.45 -2.61
C ALA A 851 1.31 -16.77 -1.67
N VAL A 852 0.04 -16.69 -2.07
CA VAL A 852 -1.07 -16.23 -1.23
C VAL A 852 -1.47 -17.28 -0.19
N LEU A 853 -1.53 -18.57 -0.57
CA LEU A 853 -1.92 -19.65 0.34
C LEU A 853 -0.91 -19.82 1.48
N PHE A 854 0.39 -19.92 1.18
CA PHE A 854 1.44 -19.99 2.20
C PHE A 854 1.61 -18.65 2.91
N GLY A 855 1.58 -17.53 2.16
CA GLY A 855 1.71 -16.19 2.72
C GLY A 855 0.58 -15.77 3.65
N SER A 856 -0.60 -16.42 3.56
CA SER A 856 -1.78 -16.10 4.37
C SER A 856 -1.52 -16.15 5.87
N LEU A 857 -0.76 -17.14 6.34
CA LEU A 857 -0.51 -17.38 7.77
C LEU A 857 0.74 -16.68 8.31
N SER A 858 1.43 -15.87 7.50
CA SER A 858 2.59 -15.05 7.92
C SER A 858 2.29 -14.15 9.12
N TRP A 859 1.02 -13.74 9.26
CA TRP A 859 0.53 -12.92 10.37
C TRP A 859 0.27 -13.74 11.66
N ILE A 860 0.53 -15.04 11.72
CA ILE A 860 0.41 -15.86 12.93
C ILE A 860 1.80 -16.20 13.49
N PRO A 861 2.14 -15.84 14.74
CA PRO A 861 1.54 -14.80 15.55
C PRO A 861 1.73 -13.40 14.91
N PRO A 862 0.86 -12.43 15.23
CA PRO A 862 -0.10 -12.49 16.31
C PRO A 862 -1.59 -12.55 15.87
N ALA A 863 -1.94 -13.20 14.76
CA ALA A 863 -3.34 -13.57 14.48
C ALA A 863 -3.82 -14.79 15.27
N THR A 864 -5.12 -14.77 15.58
CA THR A 864 -5.91 -15.91 16.02
C THR A 864 -6.47 -16.65 14.81
N GLY A 865 -6.96 -17.89 14.99
CA GLY A 865 -7.76 -18.54 13.94
C GLY A 865 -9.09 -17.82 13.68
N LEU A 866 -9.66 -17.16 14.70
CA LEU A 866 -10.91 -16.39 14.61
C LEU A 866 -10.81 -15.25 13.60
N ASN A 867 -9.70 -14.50 13.63
CA ASN A 867 -9.49 -13.34 12.78
C ASN A 867 -9.52 -13.72 11.29
N PHE A 868 -9.00 -14.90 10.92
CA PHE A 868 -9.12 -15.44 9.57
C PHE A 868 -10.50 -16.05 9.29
N SER A 869 -11.08 -16.77 10.25
CA SER A 869 -12.29 -17.56 10.03
C SER A 869 -13.56 -16.71 9.94
N VAL A 870 -13.66 -15.58 10.66
CA VAL A 870 -14.79 -14.62 10.48
C VAL A 870 -14.59 -13.71 9.28
N TRP A 871 -13.36 -13.25 9.02
CA TRP A 871 -13.00 -12.52 7.81
C TRP A 871 -13.42 -13.27 6.54
N ALA A 872 -13.23 -14.60 6.52
CA ALA A 872 -13.67 -15.49 5.46
C ALA A 872 -15.19 -15.48 5.25
N ILE A 873 -15.98 -15.54 6.33
CA ILE A 873 -17.45 -15.51 6.27
C ILE A 873 -17.94 -14.17 5.73
N VAL A 874 -17.39 -13.05 6.19
CA VAL A 874 -17.78 -11.72 5.70
C VAL A 874 -17.40 -11.55 4.23
N CYS A 875 -16.22 -12.03 3.82
CA CYS A 875 -15.82 -12.03 2.41
C CYS A 875 -16.76 -12.89 1.54
N TYR A 876 -17.19 -14.07 2.01
CA TYR A 876 -18.19 -14.90 1.32
C TYR A 876 -19.54 -14.18 1.18
N ILE A 877 -20.09 -13.64 2.27
CA ILE A 877 -21.40 -12.96 2.26
C ILE A 877 -21.41 -11.78 1.28
N PHE A 878 -20.40 -10.91 1.32
CA PHE A 878 -20.37 -9.69 0.51
C PHE A 878 -19.82 -9.92 -0.91
N ASN A 879 -18.71 -10.64 -1.07
CA ASN A 879 -18.00 -10.76 -2.35
C ASN A 879 -18.39 -12.00 -3.17
N TYR A 880 -19.15 -12.95 -2.61
CA TYR A 880 -19.81 -14.01 -3.38
C TYR A 880 -21.33 -13.78 -3.45
N GLU A 881 -22.05 -13.86 -2.33
CA GLU A 881 -23.53 -13.84 -2.35
C GLU A 881 -24.11 -12.47 -2.74
N LEU A 882 -23.70 -11.39 -2.07
CA LEU A 882 -24.24 -10.06 -2.36
C LEU A 882 -23.78 -9.53 -3.73
N ARG A 883 -22.52 -9.77 -4.10
CA ARG A 883 -21.98 -9.46 -5.44
C ARG A 883 -22.74 -10.16 -6.58
N LYS A 884 -23.18 -11.41 -6.37
CA LYS A 884 -24.07 -12.12 -7.31
C LYS A 884 -25.48 -11.53 -7.32
N ARG A 885 -26.13 -11.40 -6.16
CA ARG A 885 -27.57 -11.06 -6.05
C ARG A 885 -27.89 -9.58 -6.30
N LYS A 886 -26.96 -8.66 -6.03
CA LYS A 886 -27.14 -7.20 -6.12
C LYS A 886 -25.87 -6.50 -6.63
N SER A 887 -25.40 -6.89 -7.81
CA SER A 887 -24.11 -6.44 -8.36
C SER A 887 -23.95 -4.91 -8.46
N ALA A 888 -25.01 -4.16 -8.82
CA ALA A 888 -24.93 -2.70 -8.92
C ALA A 888 -24.84 -2.03 -7.53
N TRP A 889 -25.54 -2.56 -6.52
CA TRP A 889 -25.38 -2.14 -5.13
C TRP A 889 -23.93 -2.37 -4.65
N TRP A 890 -23.38 -3.56 -4.92
CA TRP A 890 -21.99 -3.90 -4.56
C TRP A 890 -20.99 -2.94 -5.23
N LYS A 891 -21.11 -2.71 -6.53
CA LYS A 891 -20.29 -1.73 -7.28
C LYS A 891 -20.44 -0.29 -6.75
N LYS A 892 -21.61 0.12 -6.25
CA LYS A 892 -21.85 1.50 -5.79
C LYS A 892 -21.40 1.76 -4.36
N TYR A 893 -21.65 0.82 -3.43
CA TYR A 893 -21.56 1.05 -1.99
C TYR A 893 -20.56 0.17 -1.22
N ASN A 894 -20.07 -0.97 -1.75
CA ASN A 894 -19.27 -1.93 -0.97
C ASN A 894 -17.97 -1.33 -0.39
N MET A 895 -17.25 -0.52 -1.17
CA MET A 895 -16.05 0.19 -0.69
C MET A 895 -16.40 1.30 0.31
N THR A 896 -17.54 1.97 0.13
CA THR A 896 -18.05 2.99 1.07
C THR A 896 -18.48 2.37 2.40
N LEU A 897 -19.04 1.15 2.36
CA LEU A 897 -19.38 0.37 3.56
C LEU A 897 -18.12 0.02 4.36
N SER A 898 -17.06 -0.48 3.71
CA SER A 898 -15.78 -0.71 4.39
C SER A 898 -15.28 0.56 5.05
N ALA A 899 -15.10 1.63 4.27
CA ALA A 899 -14.58 2.89 4.80
C ALA A 899 -15.40 3.43 5.98
N ALA A 900 -16.73 3.25 5.97
CA ALA A 900 -17.63 3.69 7.05
C ALA A 900 -17.54 2.81 8.31
N LEU A 901 -17.35 1.50 8.17
CA LEU A 901 -17.13 0.59 9.31
C LEU A 901 -15.72 0.77 9.91
N ASP A 902 -14.71 0.83 9.05
CA ASP A 902 -13.31 1.02 9.43
C ASP A 902 -13.11 2.35 10.17
N SER A 903 -13.73 3.44 9.68
CA SER A 903 -13.74 4.74 10.37
C SER A 903 -14.67 4.81 11.58
N GLY A 904 -15.81 4.14 11.54
CA GLY A 904 -16.76 4.09 12.66
C GLY A 904 -16.17 3.40 13.89
N VAL A 905 -15.47 2.30 13.69
CA VAL A 905 -14.66 1.66 14.76
C VAL A 905 -13.55 2.59 15.20
N ALA A 906 -12.71 3.11 14.31
CA ALA A 906 -11.57 3.95 14.70
C ALA A 906 -11.99 5.19 15.53
N PHE A 907 -13.09 5.85 15.14
CA PHE A 907 -13.65 6.98 15.87
C PHE A 907 -14.31 6.55 17.19
N GLY A 908 -15.06 5.43 17.20
CA GLY A 908 -15.64 4.85 18.41
C GLY A 908 -14.59 4.46 19.45
N VAL A 909 -13.51 3.78 19.03
CA VAL A 909 -12.33 3.44 19.85
C VAL A 909 -11.71 4.71 20.44
N THR A 910 -11.53 5.74 19.63
CA THR A 910 -10.95 7.02 20.08
C THR A 910 -11.81 7.69 21.14
N ILE A 911 -13.14 7.74 20.96
CA ILE A 911 -14.06 8.31 21.96
C ILE A 911 -14.07 7.47 23.24
N ILE A 912 -14.31 6.15 23.11
CA ILE A 912 -14.37 5.22 24.26
C ILE A 912 -13.07 5.27 25.07
N PHE A 913 -11.91 5.31 24.39
CA PHE A 913 -10.63 5.42 25.07
C PHE A 913 -10.49 6.76 25.80
N PHE A 914 -10.51 7.90 25.09
CA PHE A 914 -10.11 9.18 25.68
C PHE A 914 -11.18 9.81 26.60
N PHE A 915 -12.47 9.50 26.41
CA PHE A 915 -13.56 10.12 27.18
C PHE A 915 -14.15 9.24 28.28
N ILE A 916 -13.91 7.92 28.27
CA ILE A 916 -14.56 6.98 29.21
C ILE A 916 -13.55 6.09 29.93
N ILE A 917 -12.65 5.43 29.20
CA ILE A 917 -11.64 4.53 29.78
C ILE A 917 -10.51 5.31 30.45
N PHE A 918 -9.91 6.28 29.75
CA PHE A 918 -8.77 7.06 30.24
C PHE A 918 -9.11 7.95 31.46
N PRO A 919 -10.29 8.58 31.56
CA PRO A 919 -10.73 9.26 32.80
C PRO A 919 -11.10 8.31 33.96
N GLY A 920 -10.97 6.99 33.78
CA GLY A 920 -11.19 5.99 34.82
C GLY A 920 -12.66 5.70 35.17
N TRP A 921 -13.64 6.22 34.43
CA TRP A 921 -15.07 6.09 34.74
C TRP A 921 -15.55 4.64 34.77
N MET A 922 -14.88 3.74 34.05
CA MET A 922 -15.18 2.30 34.01
C MET A 922 -14.39 1.46 35.03
N SER A 923 -13.51 2.04 35.83
CA SER A 923 -12.59 1.30 36.71
C SER A 923 -13.27 0.35 37.71
N GLY A 924 -14.48 0.67 38.15
CA GLY A 924 -15.33 -0.18 39.00
C GLY A 924 -16.39 -1.00 38.26
N PHE A 925 -16.57 -0.84 36.95
CA PHE A 925 -17.65 -1.49 36.21
C PHE A 925 -17.26 -2.90 35.77
N LYS A 926 -17.76 -3.90 36.51
CA LYS A 926 -17.60 -5.32 36.20
C LYS A 926 -18.95 -6.03 36.17
N TRP A 927 -19.21 -6.78 35.11
CA TRP A 927 -20.37 -7.66 34.99
C TRP A 927 -20.01 -8.86 34.10
N TRP A 928 -20.97 -9.74 33.81
CA TRP A 928 -20.74 -10.96 33.02
C TRP A 928 -20.03 -10.66 31.69
N GLY A 929 -20.50 -9.65 30.94
CA GLY A 929 -19.96 -9.26 29.63
C GLY A 929 -18.52 -8.73 29.62
N THR A 930 -17.95 -8.32 30.76
CA THR A 930 -16.57 -7.82 30.88
C THR A 930 -15.58 -8.85 31.45
N GLU A 931 -16.07 -9.98 31.98
CA GLU A 931 -15.22 -10.98 32.66
C GLU A 931 -15.33 -12.40 32.08
N VAL A 932 -16.45 -12.78 31.44
CA VAL A 932 -16.66 -14.19 31.03
C VAL A 932 -15.63 -14.70 30.01
N TYR A 933 -15.16 -13.85 29.09
CA TYR A 933 -14.15 -14.23 28.09
C TYR A 933 -12.75 -14.46 28.68
N LYS A 934 -12.52 -14.07 29.93
CA LYS A 934 -11.25 -14.27 30.65
C LYS A 934 -11.19 -15.59 31.42
N GLN A 935 -12.27 -16.37 31.40
CA GLN A 935 -12.43 -17.55 32.24
C GLN A 935 -12.05 -18.83 31.46
N GLY A 936 -11.14 -19.62 32.03
CA GLY A 936 -10.74 -20.92 31.50
C GLY A 936 -9.51 -20.91 30.59
N CYS A 937 -9.20 -22.10 30.08
CA CYS A 937 -7.89 -22.44 29.49
C CYS A 937 -7.55 -21.74 28.16
N ASP A 938 -8.51 -21.16 27.47
CA ASP A 938 -8.27 -20.37 26.24
C ASP A 938 -7.64 -19.00 26.56
N TRP A 939 -8.02 -18.40 27.68
CA TRP A 939 -7.47 -17.11 28.11
C TRP A 939 -6.13 -17.29 28.83
N THR A 940 -6.03 -18.28 29.72
CA THR A 940 -4.78 -18.59 30.46
C THR A 940 -3.75 -19.38 29.66
N ALA A 941 -4.07 -19.78 28.42
CA ALA A 941 -3.21 -20.54 27.51
C ALA A 941 -2.67 -21.85 28.11
N CYS A 942 -3.56 -22.78 28.47
CA CYS A 942 -3.16 -24.10 29.01
C CYS A 942 -2.39 -24.96 28.00
N ALA A 943 -1.29 -25.60 28.44
CA ALA A 943 -0.63 -26.67 27.69
C ALA A 943 -1.36 -28.02 27.86
N TYR A 944 -1.22 -28.93 26.88
CA TYR A 944 -1.83 -30.26 26.93
C TYR A 944 -1.04 -31.26 27.77
N LYS A 945 0.29 -31.16 27.78
CA LYS A 945 1.17 -31.88 28.72
C LYS A 945 1.74 -30.89 29.72
N ASN A 946 1.61 -31.20 31.01
CA ASN A 946 2.28 -30.44 32.07
C ASN A 946 3.71 -30.97 32.25
N VAL A 947 4.65 -30.07 32.53
CA VAL A 947 6.02 -30.43 32.94
C VAL A 947 5.99 -30.87 34.42
N PRO A 948 6.69 -31.95 34.81
CA PRO A 948 6.82 -32.33 36.21
C PRO A 948 7.41 -31.19 37.06
N LYS A 949 6.95 -31.03 38.31
CA LYS A 949 7.44 -29.97 39.20
C LYS A 949 8.95 -30.12 39.45
N GLY A 950 9.75 -29.18 38.93
CA GLY A 950 11.21 -29.20 39.03
C GLY A 950 11.93 -30.02 37.96
N GLY A 951 11.21 -30.61 37.00
CA GLY A 951 11.78 -31.25 35.82
C GLY A 951 11.75 -30.34 34.58
N HIS A 952 12.27 -30.85 33.47
CA HIS A 952 12.25 -30.23 32.15
C HIS A 952 11.76 -31.22 31.07
N PHE A 953 11.61 -30.75 29.83
CA PHE A 953 11.34 -31.58 28.65
C PHE A 953 12.41 -31.44 27.56
N GLY A 954 12.48 -32.43 26.67
CA GLY A 954 13.62 -32.64 25.78
C GLY A 954 14.71 -33.51 26.43
N PRO A 955 15.65 -34.07 25.64
CA PRO A 955 16.79 -34.83 26.18
C PRO A 955 17.76 -33.95 26.97
N ASP A 956 18.58 -34.60 27.79
CA ASP A 956 19.57 -33.96 28.67
C ASP A 956 20.82 -33.49 27.90
N ALA A 957 21.09 -34.10 26.74
CA ALA A 957 22.17 -33.76 25.80
C ALA A 957 21.62 -33.71 24.36
N TRP A 958 22.21 -32.85 23.51
CA TRP A 958 21.58 -32.39 22.26
C TRP A 958 22.53 -32.01 21.12
#